data_AF-A0A0F9JVS7-F1
#
_entry.id   AF-A0A0F9JVS7-F1
#
_cell.length_a   1.000
_cell.length_b   1.000
_cell.length_c   1.000
_cell.angle_alpha   90.00
_cell.angle_beta   90.00
_cell.angle_gamma   90.00
#
_symmetry.space_group_name_H-M   'P 1'
#
loop_
_entity.id
_entity.type
_entity.pdbx_description
1 polymer ?
#
loop_
_entity_poly.entity_id
_entity_poly.type
_entity_poly.pdbx_seq_one_letter_code
_entity_poly.pdbx_strand_id
1 'polypeptide(L)'
;SNPYKIFELHLLDSISFTISDSPMWPGSFIQDYEAEGYSVLNLPYQRVGIQDIKLYNLISDSTEEDGGGFVSATIELRAPDYYNYFAIGEFKIKRINITFPGTDIAIFHEGQEITSSTDVQYSDYIEVYLKQGAVLNPILFDELLDILITLYDTINEEMLSVSNLYWITKDNRISPDGYTSEYYYAKFEVPKFIKLFNSLTIGSVGTPLHKIILDSPPLVDINVIQESLSDTTPVYISEEQYELEYSDSLILEGVILDNDVYLVEDEIYNYVYQEALDGKTVYSLDILAPLGENSFIDKDQFSIFYINNQLEKAMLYVNQYRDSGFVTNKENSILDQKKDPEIAYFNNTYYLTIYWNPNAANLMKYDTELLITYKVIKGRPISPGSFSTFDSYEHNNEEHLVEIPFARYDMINDNWITEDDFTETFPIDKSLTILDTYSDSIPTNIYGPTYDDGGIFNLGIIGLENIYVKPVGASVYQLVDPTNYSAVIEPNGILQVSSYTGLEGDLKIAYYSYKPILLKHSLSKPESVLNQIRVISRDDSTNIYTFGPSEYKVSTSGSAMGYKIYFYDLYNTILSSGLYDLYDIFEIEYHAPLTQRIDLSNNLLLMLQDSSTTEYVPIDTVPIDNIGLFSYEGELSIDGPLALPMSGKTIVNMRIDYLPAQVYDLTLGSSPFITYDSFPTINYIYPYTNSSNWKKTFQITTIPKKVKLEMVDFATQNMVVSQEFIENREYLFNTNPSEALEQGEEYTAIQIDVLAREDYEFTYKLTDYTDSPINNSIVWMQLGFMPKSESKFLNNRAIIEELEANPYYESLGTELISSIGPGEGPNKMFGKPLTYQTKDTTGYYGPYVWDYRVTDEFGEVSFDISFDNDYLSDFVKIFNSMSSIQSVDDLVMYLRVFSANFDRNTFKFENPEQYIGSK
;
A
#
# COMPACT_ATOMS: atom_id res chain seq x y z
N SER A 1 -34.75 24.36 30.54
CA SER A 1 -36.15 24.59 30.97
C SER A 1 -36.46 26.07 30.75
N ASN A 2 -37.28 26.47 29.79
CA ASN A 2 -38.56 25.87 29.44
C ASN A 2 -38.77 25.83 27.92
N PRO A 3 -38.80 24.65 27.26
CA PRO A 3 -39.32 24.55 25.90
C PRO A 3 -40.76 25.09 25.87
N TYR A 4 -41.07 25.90 24.85
CA TYR A 4 -42.43 26.36 24.50
C TYR A 4 -43.15 27.33 25.45
N LYS A 5 -42.51 28.47 25.72
CA LYS A 5 -43.19 29.72 25.31
C LYS A 5 -42.40 30.32 24.15
N ILE A 6 -43.05 30.52 23.01
CA ILE A 6 -42.46 31.33 21.93
C ILE A 6 -42.36 32.76 22.47
N PHE A 7 -41.14 33.26 22.55
CA PHE A 7 -40.82 34.67 22.59
C PHE A 7 -40.04 34.95 21.30
N GLU A 8 -40.50 35.91 20.51
CA GLU A 8 -39.85 36.23 19.24
C GLU A 8 -38.57 37.00 19.53
N LEU A 9 -37.43 36.48 19.06
CA LEU A 9 -36.09 36.94 19.45
C LEU A 9 -35.58 38.16 18.66
N HIS A 10 -36.38 38.73 17.77
CA HIS A 10 -36.04 39.89 16.94
C HIS A 10 -35.96 41.24 17.71
N LEU A 11 -35.66 41.21 19.01
CA LEU A 11 -35.74 42.37 19.89
C LEU A 11 -34.58 42.59 20.89
N LEU A 12 -33.59 41.69 21.08
CA LEU A 12 -32.48 41.96 22.01
C LEU A 12 -31.11 41.36 21.60
N ASP A 13 -30.06 42.17 21.82
CA ASP A 13 -28.75 42.07 21.17
C ASP A 13 -27.58 41.49 22.04
N SER A 14 -27.77 41.05 23.31
CA SER A 14 -26.67 40.58 24.24
C SER A 14 -27.14 40.09 25.64
N ILE A 15 -26.40 39.40 26.56
CA ILE A 15 -25.32 38.35 26.52
C ILE A 15 -24.97 37.86 27.98
N SER A 16 -24.35 36.67 28.15
CA SER A 16 -23.53 36.19 29.33
C SER A 16 -24.17 35.49 30.58
N PHE A 17 -23.32 34.73 31.33
CA PHE A 17 -23.60 33.88 32.51
C PHE A 17 -22.74 34.25 33.75
N THR A 18 -23.09 33.76 34.94
CA THR A 18 -22.14 33.44 36.06
C THR A 18 -22.81 32.47 37.07
N ILE A 19 -22.05 31.52 37.64
CA ILE A 19 -22.45 30.71 38.81
C ILE A 19 -21.72 31.21 40.06
N SER A 20 -22.41 31.32 41.19
CA SER A 20 -21.80 31.36 42.53
C SER A 20 -22.75 30.81 43.59
N ASP A 21 -22.23 29.96 44.47
CA ASP A 21 -22.98 29.35 45.58
C ASP A 21 -23.34 30.38 46.68
N SER A 22 -24.38 30.13 47.48
CA SER A 22 -24.70 30.98 48.64
C SER A 22 -25.44 30.22 49.75
N PRO A 23 -25.11 30.44 51.05
CA PRO A 23 -25.34 29.43 52.08
C PRO A 23 -26.63 29.63 52.90
N MET A 24 -27.20 28.49 53.32
CA MET A 24 -28.14 28.31 54.44
C MET A 24 -29.61 28.77 54.31
N TRP A 25 -30.49 27.76 54.39
CA TRP A 25 -31.70 27.64 55.24
C TRP A 25 -32.08 28.81 56.18
N PRO A 26 -33.39 29.05 56.45
CA PRO A 26 -34.32 28.01 56.96
C PRO A 26 -35.73 28.02 56.32
N GLY A 27 -36.61 27.06 56.60
CA GLY A 27 -36.46 25.86 57.43
C GLY A 27 -37.69 24.95 57.35
N SER A 28 -37.57 23.75 57.90
CA SER A 28 -38.63 22.74 57.90
C SER A 28 -39.79 23.15 58.82
N PHE A 29 -41.01 23.19 58.30
CA PHE A 29 -42.20 23.42 59.12
C PHE A 29 -42.66 22.11 59.76
N ILE A 30 -42.45 22.02 61.07
CA ILE A 30 -43.19 21.10 61.94
C ILE A 30 -44.56 21.73 62.16
N GLN A 31 -45.64 21.00 61.84
CA GLN A 31 -46.98 21.40 62.22
C GLN A 31 -47.38 20.63 63.48
N ASP A 32 -47.39 21.33 64.62
CA ASP A 32 -47.87 20.81 65.91
C ASP A 32 -49.40 20.88 65.99
N TYR A 33 -50.02 19.75 66.32
CA TYR A 33 -51.45 19.65 66.57
C TYR A 33 -51.69 19.64 68.09
N GLU A 34 -51.61 20.82 68.72
CA GLU A 34 -51.61 20.96 70.20
C GLU A 34 -52.82 20.34 70.91
N ALA A 35 -53.98 20.20 70.23
CA ALA A 35 -55.16 19.53 70.78
C ALA A 35 -55.06 17.99 70.80
N GLU A 36 -54.13 17.41 70.03
CA GLU A 36 -54.04 15.97 69.75
C GLU A 36 -52.66 15.37 70.13
N GLY A 37 -51.67 16.21 70.44
CA GLY A 37 -50.48 15.83 71.22
C GLY A 37 -49.27 15.33 70.43
N TYR A 38 -49.20 15.60 69.12
CA TYR A 38 -48.04 15.26 68.29
C TYR A 38 -47.84 16.25 67.12
N SER A 39 -46.68 16.12 66.48
CA SER A 39 -46.25 16.93 65.34
C SER A 39 -46.04 16.06 64.10
N VAL A 40 -46.28 16.63 62.91
CA VAL A 40 -46.01 15.96 61.63
C VAL A 40 -45.16 16.84 60.73
N LEU A 41 -44.16 16.23 60.07
CA LEU A 41 -43.37 16.86 59.01
C LEU A 41 -44.06 16.57 57.66
N ASN A 42 -44.49 17.61 56.94
CA ASN A 42 -45.24 17.44 55.70
C ASN A 42 -44.59 18.20 54.53
N LEU A 43 -44.18 17.47 53.49
CA LEU A 43 -43.51 18.00 52.28
C LEU A 43 -44.51 17.99 51.10
N PRO A 44 -44.95 19.15 50.58
CA PRO A 44 -45.82 19.19 49.42
C PRO A 44 -45.06 19.58 48.14
N TYR A 45 -44.71 18.57 47.33
CA TYR A 45 -44.60 18.77 45.88
C TYR A 45 -45.99 19.14 45.33
N GLN A 46 -46.08 20.08 44.39
CA GLN A 46 -47.34 20.40 43.70
C GLN A 46 -47.28 19.99 42.22
N ARG A 47 -48.25 19.17 41.79
CA ARG A 47 -48.40 18.70 40.40
C ARG A 47 -49.11 19.74 39.55
N VAL A 48 -48.77 19.80 38.25
CA VAL A 48 -49.51 20.52 37.21
C VAL A 48 -49.89 19.53 36.11
N GLY A 49 -51.11 19.62 35.57
CA GLY A 49 -51.56 18.79 34.45
C GLY A 49 -51.57 19.57 33.13
N ILE A 50 -51.28 18.90 32.02
CA ILE A 50 -51.33 19.44 30.66
C ILE A 50 -52.67 19.06 30.03
N GLN A 51 -53.34 20.02 29.39
CA GLN A 51 -54.70 19.83 28.87
C GLN A 51 -54.77 19.49 27.36
N ASP A 52 -53.73 19.82 26.59
CA ASP A 52 -53.65 19.51 25.15
C ASP A 52 -52.18 19.42 24.72
N ILE A 53 -51.87 18.51 23.79
CA ILE A 53 -50.56 18.40 23.11
C ILE A 53 -50.86 18.20 21.63
N LYS A 54 -50.44 19.16 20.79
CA LYS A 54 -50.49 19.03 19.34
C LYS A 54 -49.09 18.81 18.79
N LEU A 55 -48.89 17.64 18.20
CA LEU A 55 -47.67 17.27 17.48
C LEU A 55 -47.89 17.58 16.00
N TYR A 56 -47.08 18.47 15.44
CA TYR A 56 -46.93 18.67 14.00
C TYR A 56 -45.48 18.40 13.65
N ASN A 57 -45.22 17.20 13.13
CA ASN A 57 -44.17 16.77 12.20
C ASN A 57 -44.00 15.24 12.32
N LEU A 58 -43.68 14.58 11.19
CA LEU A 58 -43.08 13.24 11.11
C LEU A 58 -43.66 12.18 12.07
N ILE A 59 -44.72 11.48 11.65
CA ILE A 59 -45.41 10.49 12.49
C ILE A 59 -45.76 9.18 11.74
N SER A 60 -45.02 8.82 10.70
CA SER A 60 -45.10 7.50 10.06
C SER A 60 -43.79 7.19 9.37
N ASP A 61 -43.23 6.01 9.62
CA ASP A 61 -42.07 5.48 8.87
C ASP A 61 -42.53 4.60 7.69
N SER A 62 -43.83 4.28 7.61
CA SER A 62 -44.41 3.49 6.53
C SER A 62 -44.77 4.35 5.32
N THR A 63 -44.55 3.81 4.12
CA THR A 63 -45.00 4.36 2.84
C THR A 63 -46.10 3.51 2.18
N GLU A 64 -46.48 2.38 2.79
CA GLU A 64 -47.50 1.47 2.26
C GLU A 64 -48.91 2.04 2.45
N GLU A 65 -49.66 2.14 1.35
CA GLU A 65 -51.05 2.59 1.35
C GLU A 65 -52.04 1.43 1.52
N ASP A 66 -53.06 1.64 2.33
CA ASP A 66 -54.28 0.83 2.26
C ASP A 66 -55.03 1.06 0.93
N GLY A 67 -56.01 0.19 0.63
CA GLY A 67 -56.82 0.29 -0.59
C GLY A 67 -57.67 1.57 -0.73
N GLY A 68 -57.56 2.53 0.20
CA GLY A 68 -58.14 3.88 0.14
C GLY A 68 -57.12 5.01 -0.03
N GLY A 69 -55.81 4.71 -0.10
CA GLY A 69 -54.74 5.70 -0.22
C GLY A 69 -54.29 6.31 1.11
N PHE A 70 -54.45 5.58 2.22
CA PHE A 70 -54.01 6.01 3.55
C PHE A 70 -52.87 5.13 4.08
N VAL A 71 -51.90 5.77 4.73
CA VAL A 71 -50.84 5.10 5.50
C VAL A 71 -51.28 5.00 6.96
N SER A 72 -51.10 3.83 7.57
CA SER A 72 -51.34 3.60 9.01
C SER A 72 -50.07 3.84 9.83
N ALA A 73 -50.21 4.50 10.97
CA ALA A 73 -49.12 4.75 11.91
C ALA A 73 -49.58 4.59 13.36
N THR A 74 -48.67 4.11 14.23
CA THR A 74 -48.90 3.94 15.67
C THR A 74 -48.15 4.99 16.48
N ILE A 75 -48.87 5.79 17.27
CA ILE A 75 -48.27 6.62 18.32
C ILE A 75 -48.19 5.83 19.62
N GLU A 76 -47.03 5.86 20.26
CA GLU A 76 -46.76 5.17 21.52
C GLU A 76 -46.31 6.16 22.60
N LEU A 77 -47.00 6.15 23.74
CA LEU A 77 -46.72 7.00 24.90
C LEU A 77 -46.27 6.13 26.07
N ARG A 78 -44.99 6.28 26.45
CA ARG A 78 -44.42 5.70 27.68
C ARG A 78 -44.15 6.79 28.70
N ALA A 79 -44.69 6.63 29.91
CA ALA A 79 -44.39 7.46 31.07
C ALA A 79 -43.78 6.59 32.18
N PRO A 80 -42.49 6.20 32.08
CA PRO A 80 -41.86 5.26 33.00
C PRO A 80 -41.90 5.76 34.46
N ASP A 81 -41.59 7.04 34.70
CA ASP A 81 -41.58 7.65 36.03
C ASP A 81 -42.99 7.87 36.65
N TYR A 82 -44.06 7.59 35.89
CA TYR A 82 -45.44 7.65 36.34
C TYR A 82 -46.12 6.28 36.20
N TYR A 83 -45.69 5.33 37.04
CA TYR A 83 -46.23 3.96 37.13
C TYR A 83 -46.14 3.13 35.84
N ASN A 84 -45.14 3.37 34.98
CA ASN A 84 -45.05 2.74 33.65
C ASN A 84 -46.34 2.87 32.84
N TYR A 85 -46.97 4.05 32.85
CA TYR A 85 -48.14 4.28 32.01
C TYR A 85 -47.77 4.10 30.53
N PHE A 86 -48.51 3.21 29.86
CA PHE A 86 -48.29 2.80 28.48
C PHE A 86 -49.62 2.97 27.72
N ALA A 87 -49.58 3.68 26.60
CA ALA A 87 -50.70 3.78 25.67
C ALA A 87 -50.17 3.73 24.24
N ILE A 88 -50.79 2.91 23.40
CA ILE A 88 -50.50 2.82 21.96
C ILE A 88 -51.80 3.01 21.19
N GLY A 89 -51.77 3.76 20.08
CA GLY A 89 -52.94 4.03 19.25
C GLY A 89 -52.57 4.18 17.78
N GLU A 90 -53.35 3.56 16.91
CA GLU A 90 -53.19 3.65 15.46
C GLU A 90 -54.04 4.81 14.88
N PHE A 91 -53.49 5.54 13.91
CA PHE A 91 -54.20 6.57 13.15
C PHE A 91 -53.75 6.53 11.67
N LYS A 92 -54.52 7.19 10.80
CA LYS A 92 -54.34 7.13 9.35
C LYS A 92 -54.03 8.49 8.73
N ILE A 93 -53.05 8.54 7.85
CA ILE A 93 -52.60 9.73 7.12
C ILE A 93 -52.92 9.53 5.64
N LYS A 94 -53.56 10.52 4.99
CA LYS A 94 -53.76 10.48 3.54
C LYS A 94 -52.57 11.12 2.83
N ARG A 95 -51.94 10.41 1.88
CA ARG A 95 -50.83 10.96 1.09
C ARG A 95 -51.31 12.04 0.11
N ILE A 96 -50.45 13.02 -0.13
CA ILE A 96 -50.62 14.08 -1.12
C ILE A 96 -49.96 13.61 -2.42
N ASN A 97 -50.72 13.53 -3.51
CA ASN A 97 -50.17 13.17 -4.82
C ASN A 97 -49.46 14.37 -5.44
N ILE A 98 -48.20 14.18 -5.80
CA ILE A 98 -47.36 15.13 -6.55
C ILE A 98 -47.01 14.45 -7.87
N THR A 99 -47.39 15.06 -9.00
CA THR A 99 -47.15 14.49 -10.33
C THR A 99 -46.12 15.32 -11.10
N PHE A 100 -45.10 14.64 -11.64
CA PHE A 100 -44.14 15.18 -12.60
C PHE A 100 -44.48 14.65 -14.00
N PRO A 101 -44.76 15.52 -14.99
CA PRO A 101 -44.96 15.11 -16.38
C PRO A 101 -43.66 14.62 -17.00
N GLY A 102 -43.73 13.54 -17.78
CA GLY A 102 -42.56 12.97 -18.48
C GLY A 102 -41.85 13.93 -19.45
N THR A 103 -42.58 14.91 -19.99
CA THR A 103 -42.03 15.94 -20.89
C THR A 103 -41.12 16.94 -20.18
N ASP A 104 -41.15 16.95 -18.85
CA ASP A 104 -40.47 17.94 -18.01
C ASP A 104 -39.41 17.25 -17.11
N ILE A 105 -38.93 16.08 -17.56
CA ILE A 105 -37.83 15.31 -16.98
C ILE A 105 -36.72 15.23 -18.02
N ALA A 106 -35.54 15.75 -17.70
CA ALA A 106 -34.35 15.69 -18.56
C ALA A 106 -33.19 15.06 -17.79
N ILE A 107 -32.40 14.25 -18.47
CA ILE A 107 -31.29 13.47 -17.91
C ILE A 107 -29.99 13.91 -18.59
N PHE A 108 -28.96 14.21 -17.82
CA PHE A 108 -27.69 14.75 -18.30
C PHE A 108 -26.49 13.92 -17.80
N HIS A 109 -25.44 13.90 -18.60
CA HIS A 109 -24.09 13.44 -18.28
C HIS A 109 -23.11 14.48 -18.84
N GLU A 110 -22.10 14.87 -18.06
CA GLU A 110 -21.17 15.98 -18.37
C GLU A 110 -21.82 17.28 -18.90
N GLY A 111 -23.03 17.62 -18.45
CA GLY A 111 -23.78 18.80 -18.93
C GLY A 111 -24.37 18.66 -20.34
N GLN A 112 -24.41 17.46 -20.91
CA GLN A 112 -25.12 17.14 -22.16
C GLN A 112 -26.33 16.24 -21.90
N GLU A 113 -27.46 16.53 -22.55
CA GLU A 113 -28.70 15.76 -22.39
C GLU A 113 -28.58 14.38 -23.09
N ILE A 114 -28.83 13.30 -22.34
CA ILE A 114 -28.78 11.92 -22.83
C ILE A 114 -29.98 11.65 -23.74
N THR A 115 -29.76 11.81 -25.05
CA THR A 115 -30.78 11.66 -26.10
C THR A 115 -30.55 10.45 -27.02
N SER A 116 -29.46 9.72 -26.80
CA SER A 116 -29.08 8.46 -27.46
C SER A 116 -28.26 7.61 -26.50
N SER A 117 -27.87 6.39 -26.90
CA SER A 117 -26.87 5.60 -26.18
C SER A 117 -25.60 6.43 -25.96
N THR A 118 -25.23 6.63 -24.68
CA THR A 118 -24.03 7.37 -24.26
C THR A 118 -23.10 6.41 -23.50
N ASP A 119 -21.80 6.50 -23.79
CA ASP A 119 -20.76 5.82 -23.02
C ASP A 119 -20.47 6.63 -21.74
N VAL A 120 -20.47 5.97 -20.57
CA VAL A 120 -20.20 6.59 -19.26
C VAL A 120 -19.21 5.73 -18.48
N GLN A 121 -18.34 6.34 -17.68
CA GLN A 121 -17.39 5.62 -16.83
C GLN A 121 -18.11 5.06 -15.58
N TYR A 122 -17.47 4.19 -14.78
CA TYR A 122 -18.18 3.59 -13.64
C TYR A 122 -18.22 4.51 -12.41
N SER A 123 -17.31 5.49 -12.32
CA SER A 123 -17.31 6.52 -11.24
C SER A 123 -18.23 7.71 -11.52
N ASP A 124 -18.76 7.79 -12.75
CA ASP A 124 -19.58 8.89 -13.25
C ASP A 124 -20.88 9.10 -12.47
N TYR A 125 -21.47 10.28 -12.68
CA TYR A 125 -22.79 10.62 -12.16
C TYR A 125 -23.74 11.04 -13.28
N ILE A 126 -24.99 10.61 -13.15
CA ILE A 126 -26.10 11.01 -13.99
C ILE A 126 -26.92 12.06 -13.25
N GLU A 127 -27.11 13.21 -13.87
CA GLU A 127 -27.90 14.31 -13.33
C GLU A 127 -29.32 14.29 -13.90
N VAL A 128 -30.32 14.58 -13.06
CA VAL A 128 -31.72 14.56 -13.46
C VAL A 128 -32.42 15.81 -12.98
N TYR A 129 -33.09 16.48 -13.92
CA TYR A 129 -33.88 17.68 -13.68
C TYR A 129 -35.35 17.38 -13.91
N LEU A 130 -36.20 17.68 -12.92
CA LEU A 130 -37.63 17.44 -12.95
C LEU A 130 -38.42 18.73 -12.69
N LYS A 131 -39.56 18.91 -13.35
CA LYS A 131 -40.49 20.02 -13.06
C LYS A 131 -41.92 19.55 -12.85
N GLN A 132 -42.62 20.17 -11.90
CA GLN A 132 -44.04 19.92 -11.63
C GLN A 132 -44.96 20.68 -12.62
N GLY A 133 -44.70 20.55 -13.92
CA GLY A 133 -45.44 21.26 -14.97
C GLY A 133 -45.36 22.78 -14.85
N ALA A 134 -46.52 23.42 -14.71
CA ALA A 134 -46.65 24.87 -14.56
C ALA A 134 -46.56 25.37 -13.10
N VAL A 135 -46.31 24.49 -12.13
CA VAL A 135 -46.11 24.88 -10.72
C VAL A 135 -44.66 25.35 -10.53
N LEU A 136 -44.50 26.49 -9.86
CA LEU A 136 -43.22 27.18 -9.64
C LEU A 136 -42.86 27.29 -8.14
N ASN A 137 -43.53 26.54 -7.28
CA ASN A 137 -43.27 26.50 -5.84
C ASN A 137 -42.74 25.12 -5.45
N PRO A 138 -41.90 25.01 -4.41
CA PRO A 138 -41.52 23.73 -3.85
C PRO A 138 -42.74 22.94 -3.32
N ILE A 139 -42.58 21.63 -3.31
CA ILE A 139 -43.42 20.65 -2.64
C ILE A 139 -43.48 21.01 -1.15
N LEU A 140 -44.69 20.96 -0.59
CA LEU A 140 -44.93 21.27 0.81
C LEU A 140 -44.04 20.41 1.72
N PHE A 141 -43.23 21.03 2.60
CA PHE A 141 -42.34 20.33 3.55
C PHE A 141 -41.15 19.57 2.94
N ASP A 142 -40.70 19.87 1.73
CA ASP A 142 -39.45 19.29 1.19
C ASP A 142 -38.21 19.70 2.01
N GLU A 143 -38.15 20.92 2.53
CA GLU A 143 -37.14 21.37 3.53
C GLU A 143 -37.07 20.51 4.81
N LEU A 144 -38.07 19.66 5.07
CA LEU A 144 -38.17 18.81 6.27
C LEU A 144 -38.17 17.31 5.96
N LEU A 145 -38.15 16.93 4.68
CA LEU A 145 -38.38 15.57 4.21
C LEU A 145 -37.58 15.27 2.94
N ASP A 146 -36.56 14.43 3.04
CA ASP A 146 -35.84 13.92 1.88
C ASP A 146 -36.79 13.14 0.95
N ILE A 147 -36.98 13.65 -0.27
CA ILE A 147 -37.83 13.02 -1.28
C ILE A 147 -36.93 12.08 -2.11
N LEU A 148 -37.01 10.78 -1.83
CA LEU A 148 -36.21 9.77 -2.52
C LEU A 148 -36.73 9.45 -3.92
N ILE A 149 -35.81 9.45 -4.88
CA ILE A 149 -36.01 9.12 -6.29
C ILE A 149 -34.98 8.04 -6.69
N THR A 150 -35.30 7.16 -7.64
CA THR A 150 -34.59 5.88 -7.82
C THR A 150 -34.31 5.61 -9.30
N LEU A 151 -33.09 5.20 -9.65
CA LEU A 151 -32.73 4.70 -10.98
C LEU A 151 -33.08 3.21 -11.07
N TYR A 152 -33.78 2.80 -12.12
CA TYR A 152 -34.40 1.47 -12.24
C TYR A 152 -34.17 0.85 -13.62
N ASP A 153 -33.75 -0.41 -13.63
CA ASP A 153 -33.62 -1.25 -14.83
C ASP A 153 -34.99 -1.87 -15.18
N THR A 154 -35.58 -1.43 -16.30
CA THR A 154 -36.90 -1.94 -16.72
C THR A 154 -36.87 -3.33 -17.33
N ILE A 155 -35.68 -3.86 -17.66
CA ILE A 155 -35.51 -5.19 -18.26
C ILE A 155 -35.28 -6.24 -17.18
N ASN A 156 -34.44 -5.92 -16.18
CA ASN A 156 -34.09 -6.83 -15.08
C ASN A 156 -34.99 -6.67 -13.84
N GLU A 157 -35.87 -5.67 -13.83
CA GLU A 157 -36.78 -5.31 -12.71
C GLU A 157 -36.02 -4.96 -11.40
N GLU A 158 -34.88 -4.28 -11.53
CA GLU A 158 -33.94 -4.00 -10.44
C GLU A 158 -33.75 -2.49 -10.17
N MET A 159 -33.65 -2.10 -8.90
CA MET A 159 -33.26 -0.75 -8.49
C MET A 159 -31.73 -0.67 -8.44
N LEU A 160 -31.14 0.22 -9.25
CA LEU A 160 -29.69 0.34 -9.40
C LEU A 160 -29.07 1.41 -8.49
N SER A 161 -29.79 2.51 -8.23
CA SER A 161 -29.27 3.67 -7.50
C SER A 161 -30.41 4.50 -6.90
N VAL A 162 -30.12 5.25 -5.84
CA VAL A 162 -31.09 6.10 -5.11
C VAL A 162 -30.48 7.49 -4.91
N SER A 163 -31.29 8.53 -5.07
CA SER A 163 -30.89 9.92 -4.86
C SER A 163 -31.98 10.71 -4.14
N ASN A 164 -31.57 11.81 -3.52
CA ASN A 164 -32.47 12.81 -2.95
C ASN A 164 -32.87 13.83 -4.02
N LEU A 165 -34.13 14.27 -3.97
CA LEU A 165 -34.69 15.26 -4.88
C LEU A 165 -34.70 16.66 -4.24
N TYR A 166 -33.77 17.53 -4.66
CA TYR A 166 -33.54 18.86 -4.11
C TYR A 166 -34.22 19.95 -4.92
N TRP A 167 -34.85 20.93 -4.26
CA TRP A 167 -35.37 22.12 -4.93
C TRP A 167 -34.22 23.06 -5.33
N ILE A 168 -34.19 23.46 -6.60
CA ILE A 168 -33.16 24.34 -7.15
C ILE A 168 -33.77 25.53 -7.90
N THR A 169 -33.07 26.66 -7.81
CA THR A 169 -33.40 27.91 -8.49
C THR A 169 -32.32 28.26 -9.51
N LYS A 170 -32.57 29.30 -10.33
CA LYS A 170 -31.56 29.91 -11.22
C LYS A 170 -30.24 30.29 -10.51
N ASP A 171 -30.28 30.55 -9.20
CA ASP A 171 -29.15 31.02 -8.39
C ASP A 171 -28.30 29.84 -7.88
N ASN A 172 -28.80 28.60 -8.00
CA ASN A 172 -28.03 27.38 -7.80
C ASN A 172 -27.12 27.10 -9.01
N ARG A 173 -25.87 26.74 -8.74
CA ARG A 173 -24.82 26.44 -9.73
C ARG A 173 -25.24 25.32 -10.71
N ILE A 174 -25.85 24.28 -10.16
CA ILE A 174 -26.44 23.11 -10.82
C ILE A 174 -27.71 23.40 -11.66
N SER A 175 -28.14 24.65 -11.89
CA SER A 175 -29.23 24.90 -12.84
C SER A 175 -28.71 24.78 -14.29
N PRO A 176 -29.33 23.96 -15.18
CA PRO A 176 -28.72 23.56 -16.46
C PRO A 176 -28.77 24.64 -17.56
N ASP A 177 -29.64 25.65 -17.44
CA ASP A 177 -29.84 26.68 -18.47
C ASP A 177 -29.58 28.12 -18.00
N GLY A 178 -29.48 28.37 -16.69
CA GLY A 178 -29.31 29.71 -16.10
C GLY A 178 -30.45 30.73 -16.33
N TYR A 179 -31.47 30.40 -17.12
CA TYR A 179 -32.58 31.30 -17.50
C TYR A 179 -33.98 30.81 -17.08
N THR A 180 -34.08 29.61 -16.51
CA THR A 180 -35.35 29.00 -16.08
C THR A 180 -35.36 28.86 -14.56
N SER A 181 -36.45 29.29 -13.92
CA SER A 181 -36.39 29.83 -12.55
C SER A 181 -36.46 28.82 -11.41
N GLU A 182 -37.16 27.69 -11.59
CA GLU A 182 -37.54 26.76 -10.52
C GLU A 182 -37.65 25.30 -11.04
N TYR A 183 -36.85 24.37 -10.48
CA TYR A 183 -36.82 22.93 -10.80
C TYR A 183 -36.48 22.08 -9.57
N TYR A 184 -36.67 20.77 -9.68
CA TYR A 184 -36.05 19.78 -8.82
C TYR A 184 -34.83 19.13 -9.49
N TYR A 185 -33.80 18.81 -8.70
CA TYR A 185 -32.56 18.16 -9.10
C TYR A 185 -32.34 16.87 -8.31
N ALA A 186 -31.84 15.83 -8.97
CA ALA A 186 -31.30 14.63 -8.35
C ALA A 186 -30.01 14.20 -9.07
N LYS A 187 -29.11 13.53 -8.35
CA LYS A 187 -27.82 13.06 -8.85
C LYS A 187 -27.62 11.60 -8.49
N PHE A 188 -27.51 10.73 -9.49
CA PHE A 188 -27.35 9.29 -9.32
C PHE A 188 -25.91 8.87 -9.62
N GLU A 189 -25.31 8.03 -8.77
CA GLU A 189 -24.14 7.23 -9.17
C GLU A 189 -24.52 6.32 -10.36
N VAL A 190 -23.62 6.20 -11.34
CA VAL A 190 -23.76 5.24 -12.45
C VAL A 190 -23.81 3.80 -11.91
N PRO A 191 -24.58 2.89 -12.53
CA PRO A 191 -24.62 1.48 -12.11
C PRO A 191 -23.25 0.81 -12.18
N LYS A 192 -22.81 0.17 -11.09
CA LYS A 192 -21.45 -0.37 -10.91
C LYS A 192 -21.20 -1.72 -11.62
N PHE A 193 -21.67 -1.85 -12.86
CA PHE A 193 -21.49 -3.04 -13.70
C PHE A 193 -21.16 -2.62 -15.14
N ILE A 194 -20.03 -3.08 -15.67
CA ILE A 194 -19.57 -2.78 -17.03
C ILE A 194 -20.43 -3.54 -18.04
N LYS A 195 -21.53 -2.92 -18.48
CA LYS A 195 -22.45 -3.43 -19.51
C LYS A 195 -23.28 -2.30 -20.12
N LEU A 196 -23.86 -2.59 -21.29
CA LEU A 196 -24.92 -1.79 -21.88
C LEU A 196 -26.24 -2.02 -21.10
N PHE A 197 -26.67 -1.01 -20.36
CA PHE A 197 -28.01 -0.95 -19.79
C PHE A 197 -28.95 -0.33 -20.83
N ASN A 198 -29.91 -1.12 -21.31
CA ASN A 198 -30.93 -0.64 -22.23
C ASN A 198 -32.19 -0.31 -21.43
N SER A 199 -32.85 0.81 -21.73
CA SER A 199 -34.11 1.24 -21.09
C SER A 199 -34.05 1.39 -19.56
N LEU A 200 -33.03 2.12 -19.07
CA LEU A 200 -33.06 2.65 -17.70
C LEU A 200 -34.15 3.71 -17.56
N THR A 201 -34.81 3.75 -16.41
CA THR A 201 -35.83 4.74 -16.09
C THR A 201 -35.75 5.23 -14.66
N ILE A 202 -36.61 6.18 -14.31
CA ILE A 202 -36.66 6.80 -13.00
C ILE A 202 -37.97 6.41 -12.31
N GLY A 203 -37.88 6.05 -11.03
CA GLY A 203 -38.98 5.75 -10.12
C GLY A 203 -38.92 6.58 -8.85
N SER A 204 -39.93 6.48 -7.99
CA SER A 204 -39.90 7.07 -6.64
C SER A 204 -40.87 6.32 -5.73
N VAL A 205 -40.44 6.04 -4.50
CA VAL A 205 -41.29 5.53 -3.41
C VAL A 205 -42.07 6.67 -2.75
N GLY A 206 -41.58 7.91 -2.90
CA GLY A 206 -42.05 9.11 -2.21
C GLY A 206 -41.83 9.05 -0.70
N THR A 207 -42.49 9.93 0.02
CA THR A 207 -42.42 10.00 1.49
C THR A 207 -43.74 9.54 2.13
N PRO A 208 -43.77 9.25 3.44
CA PRO A 208 -45.00 8.94 4.18
C PRO A 208 -46.12 9.99 4.05
N LEU A 209 -45.78 11.22 3.63
CA LEU A 209 -46.71 12.31 3.35
C LEU A 209 -46.95 12.53 1.84
N HIS A 210 -45.93 12.39 0.99
CA HIS A 210 -46.01 12.68 -0.45
C HIS A 210 -45.92 11.43 -1.30
N LYS A 211 -46.92 11.20 -2.15
CA LYS A 211 -46.88 10.20 -3.21
C LYS A 211 -46.39 10.87 -4.48
N ILE A 212 -45.13 10.63 -4.83
CA ILE A 212 -44.53 11.10 -6.08
C ILE A 212 -44.99 10.19 -7.23
N ILE A 213 -45.44 10.79 -8.32
CA ILE A 213 -45.95 10.10 -9.51
C ILE A 213 -45.20 10.65 -10.72
N LEU A 214 -44.55 9.77 -11.47
CA LEU A 214 -43.91 10.09 -12.73
C LEU A 214 -44.83 9.58 -13.85
N ASP A 215 -45.57 10.47 -14.50
CA ASP A 215 -46.66 10.08 -15.42
C ASP A 215 -46.14 9.46 -16.74
N SER A 216 -44.84 9.59 -17.03
CA SER A 216 -44.16 8.99 -18.20
C SER A 216 -42.63 9.21 -18.11
N PRO A 217 -41.91 8.60 -17.14
CA PRO A 217 -40.47 8.82 -17.01
C PRO A 217 -39.73 8.43 -18.30
N PRO A 218 -38.67 9.16 -18.68
CA PRO A 218 -37.90 8.84 -19.89
C PRO A 218 -37.22 7.47 -19.78
N LEU A 219 -36.90 6.90 -20.94
CA LEU A 219 -36.04 5.73 -21.07
C LEU A 219 -34.71 6.20 -21.68
N VAL A 220 -33.60 5.85 -21.02
CA VAL A 220 -32.25 6.11 -21.53
C VAL A 220 -31.47 4.81 -21.67
N ASP A 221 -30.65 4.74 -22.71
CA ASP A 221 -29.69 3.66 -22.92
C ASP A 221 -28.31 4.18 -22.53
N ILE A 222 -27.60 3.45 -21.66
CA ILE A 222 -26.32 3.87 -21.09
C ILE A 222 -25.35 2.70 -21.18
N ASN A 223 -24.20 2.93 -21.80
CA ASN A 223 -23.13 1.94 -21.92
C ASN A 223 -22.07 2.24 -20.85
N VAL A 224 -22.08 1.47 -19.76
CA VAL A 224 -21.09 1.63 -18.69
C VAL A 224 -19.78 0.97 -19.13
N ILE A 225 -18.71 1.75 -19.20
CA ILE A 225 -17.36 1.33 -19.58
C ILE A 225 -16.41 1.38 -18.37
N GLN A 226 -15.23 0.76 -18.52
CA GLN A 226 -14.13 0.86 -17.54
C GLN A 226 -13.62 2.31 -17.44
N GLU A 227 -13.05 2.67 -16.28
CA GLU A 227 -12.42 3.98 -16.12
C GLU A 227 -11.15 4.10 -16.98
N SER A 228 -10.86 5.31 -17.43
CA SER A 228 -9.64 5.67 -18.14
C SER A 228 -8.71 6.48 -17.22
N LEU A 229 -7.42 6.13 -17.20
CA LEU A 229 -6.42 6.90 -16.46
C LEU A 229 -5.85 8.06 -17.26
N SER A 230 -5.27 9.04 -16.56
CA SER A 230 -4.73 10.27 -17.17
C SER A 230 -3.79 9.98 -18.35
N ASP A 231 -4.14 10.49 -19.54
CA ASP A 231 -3.30 10.38 -20.75
C ASP A 231 -1.90 10.99 -20.62
N THR A 232 -1.66 11.82 -19.59
CA THR A 232 -0.42 12.59 -19.44
C THR A 232 0.38 12.26 -18.18
N THR A 233 -0.27 11.87 -17.08
CA THR A 233 0.40 11.56 -15.81
C THR A 233 -0.46 10.61 -14.97
N PRO A 234 -0.65 9.34 -15.41
CA PRO A 234 -1.57 8.40 -14.76
C PRO A 234 -1.05 7.90 -13.41
N VAL A 235 0.27 7.92 -13.21
CA VAL A 235 0.93 7.55 -11.95
C VAL A 235 1.81 8.72 -11.53
N TYR A 236 1.59 9.21 -10.32
CA TYR A 236 2.39 10.25 -9.67
C TYR A 236 3.20 9.64 -8.51
N ILE A 237 4.41 10.15 -8.27
CA ILE A 237 5.29 9.81 -7.14
C ILE A 237 5.83 11.10 -6.51
N SER A 238 6.02 11.10 -5.20
CA SER A 238 6.44 12.28 -4.41
C SER A 238 7.81 12.82 -4.80
N GLU A 239 8.76 11.93 -5.13
CA GLU A 239 10.11 12.26 -5.57
C GLU A 239 10.51 11.43 -6.80
N GLU A 240 11.24 12.03 -7.74
CA GLU A 240 11.72 11.35 -8.96
C GLU A 240 13.20 10.94 -8.89
N GLN A 241 13.91 11.38 -7.85
CA GLN A 241 15.35 11.17 -7.67
C GLN A 241 15.66 10.89 -6.20
N TYR A 242 16.12 9.68 -5.92
CA TYR A 242 16.52 9.23 -4.60
C TYR A 242 18.05 9.07 -4.54
N GLU A 243 18.62 9.24 -3.36
CA GLU A 243 20.02 8.92 -3.05
C GLU A 243 20.00 8.00 -1.83
N LEU A 244 20.45 6.75 -2.00
CA LEU A 244 20.36 5.69 -0.98
C LEU A 244 21.75 5.10 -0.71
N GLU A 245 22.18 5.10 0.55
CA GLU A 245 23.31 4.31 1.02
C GLU A 245 22.90 2.83 1.15
N TYR A 246 23.83 1.89 1.06
CA TYR A 246 23.52 0.47 1.27
C TYR A 246 22.97 0.23 2.69
N SER A 247 21.90 -0.57 2.82
CA SER A 247 21.01 -0.69 3.99
C SER A 247 20.08 0.51 4.29
N ASP A 248 19.98 1.53 3.42
CA ASP A 248 18.87 2.49 3.50
C ASP A 248 17.58 1.91 2.89
N SER A 249 16.43 2.32 3.42
CA SER A 249 15.12 2.06 2.83
C SER A 249 14.80 3.03 1.68
N LEU A 250 14.42 2.52 0.52
CA LEU A 250 13.65 3.28 -0.47
C LEU A 250 12.23 3.51 0.09
N ILE A 251 11.87 4.77 0.32
CA ILE A 251 10.49 5.17 0.65
C ILE A 251 9.87 5.79 -0.60
N LEU A 252 8.97 5.06 -1.24
CA LEU A 252 8.26 5.48 -2.45
C LEU A 252 6.79 5.70 -2.12
N GLU A 253 6.32 6.94 -2.23
CA GLU A 253 4.92 7.32 -1.99
C GLU A 253 4.33 7.94 -3.26
N GLY A 254 3.05 7.68 -3.53
CA GLY A 254 2.39 8.19 -4.73
C GLY A 254 0.89 7.94 -4.81
N VAL A 255 0.34 8.23 -5.99
CA VAL A 255 -1.10 8.11 -6.30
C VAL A 255 -1.31 7.75 -7.77
N ILE A 256 -2.34 6.97 -8.05
CA ILE A 256 -2.79 6.68 -9.42
C ILE A 256 -4.04 7.52 -9.72
N LEU A 257 -4.05 8.20 -10.87
CA LEU A 257 -5.03 9.23 -11.20
C LEU A 257 -5.85 8.88 -12.45
N ASP A 258 -7.17 9.06 -12.37
CA ASP A 258 -8.08 9.00 -13.52
C ASP A 258 -7.80 10.13 -14.54
N ASN A 259 -8.54 10.17 -15.65
CA ASN A 259 -8.47 11.23 -16.64
C ASN A 259 -9.48 12.37 -16.40
N ASP A 260 -10.25 12.33 -15.32
CA ASP A 260 -11.41 13.20 -15.12
C ASP A 260 -11.03 14.62 -14.69
N VAL A 261 -11.97 15.53 -14.94
CA VAL A 261 -11.81 16.96 -14.65
C VAL A 261 -13.05 17.42 -13.89
N TYR A 262 -12.95 17.43 -12.56
CA TYR A 262 -14.09 17.64 -11.68
C TYR A 262 -14.03 18.97 -10.90
N LEU A 263 -15.16 19.33 -10.31
CA LEU A 263 -15.30 20.48 -9.41
C LEU A 263 -15.36 20.00 -7.96
N VAL A 264 -14.59 20.64 -7.07
CA VAL A 264 -14.77 20.53 -5.62
C VAL A 264 -15.69 21.66 -5.20
N GLU A 265 -16.94 21.36 -4.86
CA GLU A 265 -17.99 22.36 -4.61
C GLU A 265 -18.16 22.72 -3.12
N ASP A 266 -18.39 24.02 -2.88
CA ASP A 266 -18.74 24.62 -1.59
C ASP A 266 -17.88 24.23 -0.37
N GLU A 267 -16.57 24.12 -0.57
CA GLU A 267 -15.60 23.92 0.51
C GLU A 267 -15.62 25.12 1.48
N ILE A 268 -15.68 24.84 2.80
CA ILE A 268 -16.08 25.81 3.82
C ILE A 268 -14.85 26.49 4.45
N TYR A 269 -14.81 27.82 4.41
CA TYR A 269 -13.75 28.63 5.02
C TYR A 269 -14.32 29.74 5.90
N ASN A 270 -13.71 29.98 7.07
CA ASN A 270 -14.19 31.00 8.01
C ASN A 270 -13.90 32.43 7.48
N TYR A 271 -14.94 33.24 7.31
CA TYR A 271 -14.84 34.69 7.13
C TYR A 271 -14.84 35.38 8.49
N VAL A 272 -13.72 36.01 8.84
CA VAL A 272 -13.62 36.92 10.00
C VAL A 272 -13.71 38.36 9.50
N TYR A 273 -14.76 39.08 9.87
CA TYR A 273 -15.02 40.42 9.28
C TYR A 273 -13.93 41.43 9.62
N GLN A 274 -13.25 41.26 10.76
CA GLN A 274 -12.21 42.18 11.22
C GLN A 274 -10.98 42.15 10.30
N GLU A 275 -10.65 40.97 9.76
CA GLU A 275 -9.53 40.80 8.83
C GLU A 275 -9.86 41.38 7.44
N ALA A 276 -11.12 41.30 7.01
CA ALA A 276 -11.57 41.92 5.77
C ALA A 276 -11.47 43.45 5.76
N LEU A 277 -11.44 44.11 6.94
CA LEU A 277 -11.24 45.56 7.05
C LEU A 277 -9.84 46.02 6.64
N ASP A 278 -8.84 45.13 6.64
CA ASP A 278 -7.50 45.42 6.13
C ASP A 278 -7.44 45.47 4.58
N GLY A 279 -8.56 45.15 3.91
CA GLY A 279 -8.70 45.20 2.44
C GLY A 279 -8.13 44.00 1.70
N LYS A 280 -7.50 43.06 2.40
CA LYS A 280 -7.04 41.77 1.87
C LYS A 280 -7.11 40.70 2.96
N THR A 281 -7.68 39.54 2.64
CA THR A 281 -7.48 38.30 3.41
C THR A 281 -6.78 37.25 2.56
N VAL A 282 -6.19 36.26 3.21
CA VAL A 282 -5.50 35.12 2.56
C VAL A 282 -5.93 33.84 3.27
N TYR A 283 -6.42 32.87 2.52
CA TYR A 283 -6.82 31.55 2.99
C TYR A 283 -5.84 30.52 2.46
N SER A 284 -5.29 29.67 3.33
CA SER A 284 -4.72 28.39 2.92
C SER A 284 -5.87 27.51 2.45
N LEU A 285 -5.79 26.96 1.25
CA LEU A 285 -6.79 26.02 0.74
C LEU A 285 -6.33 24.59 1.06
N ASP A 286 -7.22 23.78 1.64
CA ASP A 286 -6.91 22.41 2.09
C ASP A 286 -6.98 21.39 0.94
N ILE A 287 -6.39 21.76 -0.20
CA ILE A 287 -6.37 20.96 -1.43
C ILE A 287 -5.40 19.79 -1.25
N LEU A 288 -5.94 18.57 -1.27
CA LEU A 288 -5.18 17.33 -1.38
C LEU A 288 -4.59 17.21 -2.79
N ALA A 289 -3.46 17.88 -3.01
CA ALA A 289 -2.68 17.85 -4.22
C ALA A 289 -1.30 17.21 -3.95
N PRO A 290 -0.68 16.58 -4.95
CA PRO A 290 0.68 16.05 -4.79
C PRO A 290 1.73 17.16 -4.59
N LEU A 291 2.88 16.81 -4.02
CA LEU A 291 3.94 17.78 -3.69
C LEU A 291 4.53 18.42 -4.97
N GLY A 292 4.77 19.73 -4.94
CA GLY A 292 5.24 20.50 -6.10
C GLY A 292 4.20 20.78 -7.20
N GLU A 293 3.05 20.10 -7.21
CA GLU A 293 2.03 20.21 -8.27
C GLU A 293 1.23 21.52 -8.23
N ASN A 294 1.83 22.59 -8.74
CA ASN A 294 1.22 23.91 -8.95
C ASN A 294 0.04 23.87 -9.95
N SER A 295 -0.02 22.85 -10.81
CA SER A 295 -1.00 22.64 -11.88
C SER A 295 -2.05 21.55 -11.58
N PHE A 296 -2.24 21.18 -10.31
CA PHE A 296 -3.29 20.23 -9.92
C PHE A 296 -4.71 20.79 -10.12
N ILE A 297 -4.88 22.09 -9.84
CA ILE A 297 -6.12 22.84 -10.06
C ILE A 297 -5.97 23.93 -11.12
N ASP A 298 -7.07 24.24 -11.80
CA ASP A 298 -7.20 25.46 -12.60
C ASP A 298 -7.45 26.66 -11.66
N LYS A 299 -6.37 27.39 -11.38
CA LYS A 299 -6.36 28.56 -10.48
C LYS A 299 -7.14 29.77 -11.03
N ASP A 300 -7.48 29.77 -12.32
CA ASP A 300 -8.34 30.80 -12.89
C ASP A 300 -9.82 30.38 -12.79
N GLN A 301 -10.15 29.07 -12.80
CA GLN A 301 -11.52 28.56 -12.72
C GLN A 301 -12.01 28.27 -11.30
N PHE A 302 -12.53 29.29 -10.62
CA PHE A 302 -13.12 29.16 -9.28
C PHE A 302 -14.26 30.15 -8.99
N SER A 303 -14.99 29.89 -7.91
CA SER A 303 -16.06 30.73 -7.36
C SER A 303 -15.96 30.87 -5.84
N ILE A 304 -16.51 31.97 -5.35
CA ILE A 304 -16.63 32.31 -3.93
C ILE A 304 -18.08 32.73 -3.67
N PHE A 305 -18.74 32.03 -2.75
CA PHE A 305 -20.01 32.39 -2.15
C PHE A 305 -19.83 32.65 -0.65
N TYR A 306 -20.86 33.14 0.02
CA TYR A 306 -20.91 33.31 1.47
C TYR A 306 -22.31 33.03 1.99
N ILE A 307 -22.42 32.76 3.29
CA ILE A 307 -23.70 32.65 3.99
C ILE A 307 -24.15 34.05 4.45
N ASN A 308 -25.33 34.49 4.03
CA ASN A 308 -25.87 35.79 4.43
C ASN A 308 -26.48 35.75 5.85
N ASN A 309 -26.93 36.91 6.36
CA ASN A 309 -27.57 37.00 7.69
C ASN A 309 -28.92 36.26 7.81
N GLN A 310 -29.45 35.76 6.69
CA GLN A 310 -30.67 34.97 6.58
C GLN A 310 -30.39 33.47 6.45
N LEU A 311 -29.11 33.06 6.53
CA LEU A 311 -28.62 31.70 6.26
C LEU A 311 -28.76 31.24 4.80
N GLU A 312 -28.87 32.18 3.86
CA GLU A 312 -28.97 31.92 2.42
C GLU A 312 -27.59 32.04 1.76
N LYS A 313 -27.31 31.19 0.76
CA LYS A 313 -26.09 31.26 -0.06
C LYS A 313 -26.13 32.46 -1.00
N ALA A 314 -25.16 33.36 -0.89
CA ALA A 314 -25.04 34.56 -1.70
C ALA A 314 -23.68 34.61 -2.44
N MET A 315 -23.66 35.17 -3.65
CA MET A 315 -22.47 35.21 -4.53
C MET A 315 -21.54 36.39 -4.21
N LEU A 316 -20.21 36.16 -4.23
CA LEU A 316 -19.18 37.21 -4.20
C LEU A 316 -18.41 37.28 -5.52
N TYR A 317 -17.96 36.14 -6.03
CA TYR A 317 -17.11 36.04 -7.21
C TYR A 317 -17.38 34.72 -7.94
N VAL A 318 -17.44 34.76 -9.27
CA VAL A 318 -17.58 33.59 -10.14
C VAL A 318 -16.72 33.85 -11.38
N ASN A 319 -15.73 32.99 -11.62
CA ASN A 319 -14.90 33.02 -12.82
C ASN A 319 -14.67 31.59 -13.28
N GLN A 320 -15.56 31.03 -14.10
CA GLN A 320 -15.53 29.62 -14.47
C GLN A 320 -16.38 29.32 -15.70
N TYR A 321 -16.17 28.14 -16.30
CA TYR A 321 -17.11 27.62 -17.28
C TYR A 321 -18.38 27.09 -16.59
N ARG A 322 -19.52 27.37 -17.21
CA ARG A 322 -20.82 26.74 -16.98
C ARG A 322 -21.23 26.17 -18.34
N ASP A 323 -21.36 24.86 -18.43
CA ASP A 323 -21.63 24.14 -19.68
C ASP A 323 -20.55 24.47 -20.74
N SER A 324 -20.92 25.17 -21.82
CA SER A 324 -19.99 25.70 -22.84
C SER A 324 -19.71 27.20 -22.74
N GLY A 325 -20.32 27.89 -21.76
CA GLY A 325 -20.24 29.33 -21.58
C GLY A 325 -19.31 29.74 -20.43
N PHE A 326 -18.36 30.63 -20.71
CA PHE A 326 -17.51 31.22 -19.65
C PHE A 326 -18.29 32.32 -18.90
N VAL A 327 -18.51 32.12 -17.60
CA VAL A 327 -19.26 33.05 -16.74
C VAL A 327 -18.29 33.80 -15.82
N THR A 328 -18.32 35.13 -15.93
CA THR A 328 -17.58 36.08 -15.09
C THR A 328 -18.54 37.02 -14.37
N ASN A 329 -18.64 36.89 -13.04
CA ASN A 329 -19.42 37.78 -12.19
C ASN A 329 -18.62 38.16 -10.94
N LYS A 330 -18.82 39.40 -10.46
CA LYS A 330 -18.11 39.94 -9.30
C LYS A 330 -18.95 40.98 -8.57
N GLU A 331 -19.12 40.80 -7.27
CA GLU A 331 -19.85 41.73 -6.42
C GLU A 331 -18.98 42.94 -6.03
N ASN A 332 -18.88 43.89 -6.95
CA ASN A 332 -18.11 45.13 -6.83
C ASN A 332 -18.65 46.11 -5.76
N SER A 333 -19.78 45.83 -5.12
CA SER A 333 -20.24 46.55 -3.92
C SER A 333 -19.68 45.99 -2.62
N ILE A 334 -18.96 44.85 -2.65
CA ILE A 334 -18.29 44.21 -1.49
C ILE A 334 -16.78 44.06 -1.73
N LEU A 335 -16.37 43.63 -2.93
CA LEU A 335 -14.97 43.39 -3.32
C LEU A 335 -14.29 44.66 -3.89
N ASP A 336 -12.95 44.65 -3.94
CA ASP A 336 -12.17 45.72 -4.58
C ASP A 336 -12.48 45.82 -6.08
N GLN A 337 -12.71 47.02 -6.61
CA GLN A 337 -13.15 47.23 -7.99
C GLN A 337 -12.06 47.03 -9.06
N LYS A 338 -10.78 46.95 -8.67
CA LYS A 338 -9.62 46.91 -9.56
C LYS A 338 -8.83 45.61 -9.49
N LYS A 339 -9.01 44.83 -8.42
CA LYS A 339 -8.37 43.54 -8.21
C LYS A 339 -9.40 42.45 -8.06
N ASP A 340 -9.23 41.38 -8.81
CA ASP A 340 -10.01 40.15 -8.64
C ASP A 340 -9.33 39.25 -7.60
N PRO A 341 -10.09 38.36 -6.91
CA PRO A 341 -9.49 37.30 -6.12
C PRO A 341 -8.53 36.45 -6.97
N GLU A 342 -7.49 35.89 -6.35
CA GLU A 342 -6.44 35.14 -7.05
C GLU A 342 -5.99 33.92 -6.23
N ILE A 343 -5.83 32.76 -6.85
CA ILE A 343 -5.22 31.58 -6.24
C ILE A 343 -3.74 31.51 -6.64
N ALA A 344 -2.84 31.48 -5.65
CA ALA A 344 -1.41 31.32 -5.83
C ALA A 344 -0.93 29.99 -5.22
N TYR A 345 0.20 29.48 -5.68
CA TYR A 345 0.84 28.27 -5.13
C TYR A 345 2.20 28.63 -4.56
N PHE A 346 2.47 28.23 -3.32
CA PHE A 346 3.72 28.51 -2.61
C PHE A 346 3.96 27.46 -1.52
N ASN A 347 5.20 26.97 -1.38
CA ASN A 347 5.60 25.98 -0.36
C ASN A 347 4.65 24.76 -0.23
N ASN A 348 4.28 24.15 -1.36
CA ASN A 348 3.34 23.02 -1.41
C ASN A 348 1.96 23.31 -0.81
N THR A 349 1.51 24.56 -0.90
CA THR A 349 0.18 24.98 -0.42
C THR A 349 -0.45 25.96 -1.42
N TYR A 350 -1.75 25.81 -1.63
CA TYR A 350 -2.56 26.73 -2.41
C TYR A 350 -3.12 27.84 -1.51
N TYR A 351 -3.03 29.09 -1.96
CA TYR A 351 -3.48 30.25 -1.21
C TYR A 351 -4.46 31.09 -2.02
N LEU A 352 -5.72 31.18 -1.58
CA LEU A 352 -6.67 32.15 -2.12
C LEU A 352 -6.44 33.51 -1.45
N THR A 353 -6.14 34.52 -2.23
CA THR A 353 -6.22 35.92 -1.82
C THR A 353 -7.56 36.51 -2.22
N ILE A 354 -8.29 37.11 -1.27
CA ILE A 354 -9.50 37.91 -1.55
C ILE A 354 -9.19 39.39 -1.29
N TYR A 355 -9.56 40.25 -2.24
CA TYR A 355 -9.42 41.71 -2.13
C TYR A 355 -10.76 42.36 -1.81
N TRP A 356 -10.88 42.92 -0.62
CA TRP A 356 -12.09 43.53 -0.09
C TRP A 356 -12.14 45.03 -0.35
N ASN A 357 -13.33 45.62 -0.28
CA ASN A 357 -13.50 47.06 -0.19
C ASN A 357 -13.92 47.46 1.24
N PRO A 358 -12.99 47.87 2.13
CA PRO A 358 -13.32 48.22 3.52
C PRO A 358 -14.34 49.36 3.67
N ASN A 359 -14.51 50.18 2.62
CA ASN A 359 -15.44 51.30 2.59
C ASN A 359 -16.80 50.94 1.96
N ALA A 360 -17.01 49.67 1.59
CA ALA A 360 -18.28 49.20 1.07
C ALA A 360 -19.42 49.36 2.10
N ALA A 361 -20.54 49.93 1.65
CA ALA A 361 -21.76 49.97 2.44
C ALA A 361 -22.31 48.55 2.73
N ASN A 362 -22.09 47.64 1.79
CA ASN A 362 -22.60 46.27 1.79
C ASN A 362 -21.58 45.24 2.34
N LEU A 363 -20.43 45.68 2.87
CA LEU A 363 -19.45 44.76 3.46
C LEU A 363 -20.10 43.93 4.58
N MET A 364 -19.82 42.63 4.60
CA MET A 364 -20.28 41.72 5.65
C MET A 364 -19.59 42.12 6.98
N LYS A 365 -20.37 42.60 7.96
CA LYS A 365 -19.91 43.10 9.26
C LYS A 365 -20.22 42.13 10.41
N TYR A 366 -20.09 40.84 10.11
CA TYR A 366 -20.34 39.72 10.99
C TYR A 366 -19.47 38.56 10.49
N ASP A 367 -19.07 37.67 11.40
CA ASP A 367 -18.31 36.49 11.02
C ASP A 367 -19.25 35.46 10.39
N THR A 368 -18.80 34.79 9.32
CA THR A 368 -19.62 33.86 8.55
C THR A 368 -18.76 32.82 7.82
N GLU A 369 -19.37 32.02 6.96
CA GLU A 369 -18.68 31.03 6.14
C GLU A 369 -18.60 31.52 4.69
N LEU A 370 -17.43 31.37 4.08
CA LEU A 370 -17.22 31.40 2.64
C LEU A 370 -17.35 29.97 2.11
N LEU A 371 -17.98 29.82 0.95
CA LEU A 371 -18.04 28.56 0.22
C LEU A 371 -17.19 28.74 -1.04
N ILE A 372 -16.08 28.03 -1.13
CA ILE A 372 -15.14 28.07 -2.24
C ILE A 372 -15.43 26.88 -3.15
N THR A 373 -15.44 27.11 -4.46
CA THR A 373 -15.54 26.04 -5.45
C THR A 373 -14.47 26.21 -6.50
N TYR A 374 -13.67 25.18 -6.77
CA TYR A 374 -12.57 25.22 -7.73
C TYR A 374 -12.55 23.96 -8.62
N LYS A 375 -11.81 24.04 -9.72
CA LYS A 375 -11.69 22.96 -10.71
C LYS A 375 -10.38 22.20 -10.58
N VAL A 376 -10.45 20.90 -10.37
CA VAL A 376 -9.31 19.97 -10.42
C VAL A 376 -9.13 19.51 -11.86
N ILE A 377 -7.89 19.50 -12.36
CA ILE A 377 -7.57 19.23 -13.78
C ILE A 377 -6.62 18.04 -13.97
N LYS A 378 -6.47 17.22 -12.93
CA LYS A 378 -5.51 16.10 -12.86
C LYS A 378 -6.13 14.78 -12.43
N GLY A 379 -7.46 14.68 -12.39
CA GLY A 379 -8.17 13.49 -11.98
C GLY A 379 -8.29 13.28 -10.48
N ARG A 380 -9.05 12.25 -10.09
CA ARG A 380 -9.13 11.76 -8.70
C ARG A 380 -8.18 10.58 -8.50
N PRO A 381 -7.78 10.30 -7.24
CA PRO A 381 -7.19 9.01 -6.87
C PRO A 381 -8.14 7.87 -7.22
N ILE A 382 -7.65 6.85 -7.93
CA ILE A 382 -8.44 5.67 -8.32
C ILE A 382 -8.25 4.50 -7.34
N SER A 383 -9.31 4.15 -6.62
CA SER A 383 -9.31 3.03 -5.67
C SER A 383 -9.31 1.67 -6.38
N PRO A 384 -8.48 0.69 -5.98
CA PRO A 384 -8.53 -0.67 -6.49
C PRO A 384 -9.92 -1.32 -6.41
N GLY A 385 -10.18 -2.24 -7.34
CA GLY A 385 -11.41 -3.02 -7.36
C GLY A 385 -11.48 -4.01 -6.20
N SER A 386 -12.58 -3.98 -5.44
CA SER A 386 -12.84 -4.93 -4.36
C SER A 386 -13.83 -6.00 -4.81
N PHE A 387 -13.32 -7.22 -5.07
CA PHE A 387 -14.16 -8.37 -5.44
C PHE A 387 -14.72 -9.06 -4.19
N SER A 388 -15.99 -9.42 -4.25
CA SER A 388 -16.60 -10.31 -3.25
C SER A 388 -15.94 -11.68 -3.31
N THR A 389 -15.60 -12.25 -2.15
CA THR A 389 -14.81 -13.50 -2.03
C THR A 389 -15.32 -14.69 -2.83
N PHE A 390 -16.61 -14.70 -3.18
CA PHE A 390 -17.18 -15.54 -4.22
C PHE A 390 -18.28 -14.77 -4.95
N ASP A 391 -18.42 -14.97 -6.27
CA ASP A 391 -19.62 -14.55 -7.01
C ASP A 391 -20.72 -15.63 -6.96
N SER A 392 -21.87 -15.37 -7.61
CA SER A 392 -23.00 -16.32 -7.68
C SER A 392 -22.75 -17.57 -8.53
N TYR A 393 -21.54 -17.69 -9.10
CA TYR A 393 -21.10 -18.80 -9.95
C TYR A 393 -19.86 -19.53 -9.36
N GLU A 394 -19.50 -19.23 -8.10
CA GLU A 394 -18.37 -19.80 -7.35
C GLU A 394 -16.96 -19.37 -7.81
N HIS A 395 -16.85 -18.35 -8.67
CA HIS A 395 -15.54 -17.74 -9.01
C HIS A 395 -14.94 -17.05 -7.79
N ASN A 396 -13.61 -17.07 -7.65
CA ASN A 396 -12.91 -16.56 -6.46
C ASN A 396 -11.76 -15.60 -6.82
N ASN A 397 -11.24 -14.91 -5.80
CA ASN A 397 -10.19 -13.89 -5.96
C ASN A 397 -8.88 -14.40 -6.60
N GLU A 398 -8.64 -15.71 -6.68
CA GLU A 398 -7.44 -16.29 -7.29
C GLU A 398 -7.51 -16.30 -8.82
N GLU A 399 -8.71 -16.26 -9.41
CA GLU A 399 -8.90 -16.22 -10.87
C GLU A 399 -8.53 -14.87 -11.49
N HIS A 400 -8.30 -13.87 -10.65
CA HIS A 400 -7.89 -12.53 -11.04
C HIS A 400 -6.36 -12.40 -11.15
N LEU A 401 -5.60 -13.33 -10.55
CA LEU A 401 -4.15 -13.21 -10.42
C LEU A 401 -3.42 -13.48 -11.75
N VAL A 402 -2.51 -12.57 -12.10
CA VAL A 402 -1.63 -12.67 -13.26
C VAL A 402 -0.28 -13.27 -12.86
N GLU A 403 0.26 -14.18 -13.68
CA GLU A 403 1.61 -14.72 -13.50
C GLU A 403 2.67 -13.73 -14.01
N ILE A 404 3.57 -13.27 -13.12
CA ILE A 404 4.58 -12.23 -13.37
C ILE A 404 5.99 -12.82 -13.18
N PRO A 405 6.89 -12.70 -14.18
CA PRO A 405 8.26 -13.22 -14.10
C PRO A 405 9.17 -12.23 -13.36
N PHE A 406 9.14 -12.25 -12.03
CA PHE A 406 10.11 -11.51 -11.23
C PHE A 406 11.52 -12.09 -11.36
N ALA A 407 12.53 -11.23 -11.16
CA ALA A 407 13.91 -11.60 -11.00
C ALA A 407 14.58 -10.70 -9.96
N ARG A 408 15.57 -11.25 -9.24
CA ARG A 408 16.47 -10.49 -8.36
C ARG A 408 17.77 -10.22 -9.12
N TYR A 409 18.34 -9.03 -8.99
CA TYR A 409 19.64 -8.73 -9.58
C TYR A 409 20.75 -9.19 -8.61
N ASP A 410 21.71 -9.95 -9.11
CA ASP A 410 22.86 -10.46 -8.36
C ASP A 410 23.97 -9.41 -8.36
N MET A 411 24.05 -8.65 -7.25
CA MET A 411 25.06 -7.63 -7.02
C MET A 411 26.51 -8.18 -6.98
N ILE A 412 26.70 -9.48 -6.76
CA ILE A 412 28.01 -10.14 -6.62
C ILE A 412 28.53 -10.66 -7.97
N ASN A 413 27.64 -11.18 -8.82
CA ASN A 413 28.02 -11.76 -10.11
C ASN A 413 27.66 -10.91 -11.35
N ASP A 414 27.01 -9.75 -11.18
CA ASP A 414 26.58 -8.86 -12.28
C ASP A 414 25.69 -9.61 -13.30
N ASN A 415 24.63 -10.23 -12.77
CA ASN A 415 23.70 -11.07 -13.53
C ASN A 415 22.31 -11.05 -12.88
N TRP A 416 21.32 -11.67 -13.53
CA TRP A 416 19.98 -11.86 -12.97
C TRP A 416 19.78 -13.26 -12.42
N ILE A 417 19.09 -13.35 -11.28
CA ILE A 417 18.60 -14.57 -10.64
C ILE A 417 17.09 -14.66 -10.93
N THR A 418 16.65 -15.77 -11.51
CA THR A 418 15.24 -16.06 -11.84
C THR A 418 14.64 -17.20 -11.01
N GLU A 419 15.45 -17.88 -10.20
CA GLU A 419 15.14 -19.07 -9.41
C GLU A 419 15.89 -18.99 -8.07
N ASP A 420 15.26 -19.38 -6.96
CA ASP A 420 15.86 -19.32 -5.62
C ASP A 420 15.36 -20.46 -4.71
N ASP A 421 16.02 -20.64 -3.56
CA ASP A 421 15.62 -21.57 -2.50
C ASP A 421 14.79 -20.83 -1.43
N PHE A 422 13.55 -21.26 -1.23
CA PHE A 422 12.59 -20.64 -0.32
C PHE A 422 12.34 -21.49 0.93
N THR A 423 12.25 -20.82 2.07
CA THR A 423 11.68 -21.37 3.31
C THR A 423 10.51 -20.47 3.72
N GLU A 424 9.28 -20.99 3.62
CA GLU A 424 8.06 -20.22 3.92
C GLU A 424 7.28 -20.86 5.07
N THR A 425 6.76 -20.02 5.97
CA THR A 425 5.81 -20.45 7.00
C THR A 425 4.38 -20.05 6.61
N PHE A 426 3.40 -20.88 6.94
CA PHE A 426 2.01 -20.67 6.56
C PHE A 426 1.02 -21.10 7.67
N PRO A 427 -0.13 -20.42 7.83
CA PRO A 427 -1.18 -20.84 8.75
C PRO A 427 -2.09 -21.92 8.14
N ILE A 428 -2.76 -22.71 8.99
CA ILE A 428 -3.86 -23.59 8.55
C ILE A 428 -5.21 -22.92 8.84
N ASP A 429 -5.88 -22.45 7.79
CA ASP A 429 -7.20 -21.82 7.87
C ASP A 429 -8.30 -22.84 8.23
N LYS A 430 -8.76 -22.79 9.49
CA LYS A 430 -9.87 -23.60 10.01
C LYS A 430 -11.23 -23.07 9.53
N SER A 431 -12.03 -23.91 8.89
CA SER A 431 -13.37 -23.60 8.37
C SER A 431 -14.46 -24.42 9.08
N LEU A 432 -15.60 -23.80 9.39
CA LEU A 432 -16.79 -24.48 9.93
C LEU A 432 -17.78 -24.79 8.81
N THR A 433 -18.05 -26.08 8.60
CA THR A 433 -19.03 -26.57 7.62
C THR A 433 -20.26 -27.11 8.34
N ILE A 434 -21.44 -26.90 7.75
CA ILE A 434 -22.71 -27.42 8.26
C ILE A 434 -23.31 -28.38 7.23
N LEU A 435 -23.58 -29.61 7.65
CA LEU A 435 -24.36 -30.58 6.88
C LEU A 435 -25.79 -30.64 7.41
N ASP A 436 -26.76 -30.30 6.55
CA ASP A 436 -28.18 -30.52 6.78
C ASP A 436 -28.56 -32.00 6.51
N THR A 437 -29.25 -32.63 7.45
CA THR A 437 -29.75 -34.01 7.35
C THR A 437 -30.99 -34.21 8.23
N TYR A 438 -31.44 -35.45 8.46
CA TYR A 438 -32.58 -35.77 9.34
C TYR A 438 -32.22 -36.94 10.27
N SER A 439 -32.84 -36.99 11.45
CA SER A 439 -32.44 -37.88 12.56
C SER A 439 -32.47 -39.39 12.29
N ASP A 440 -33.19 -39.85 11.26
CA ASP A 440 -33.29 -41.26 10.86
C ASP A 440 -32.42 -41.63 9.65
N SER A 441 -31.76 -40.64 9.04
CA SER A 441 -31.11 -40.72 7.73
C SER A 441 -29.75 -40.01 7.70
N ILE A 442 -29.12 -39.87 8.87
CA ILE A 442 -27.74 -39.39 9.05
C ILE A 442 -26.79 -40.19 8.14
N PRO A 443 -25.99 -39.55 7.27
CA PRO A 443 -25.02 -40.24 6.43
C PRO A 443 -24.00 -41.02 7.26
N THR A 444 -23.75 -42.26 6.88
CA THR A 444 -22.75 -43.12 7.56
C THR A 444 -21.34 -42.57 7.44
N ASN A 445 -21.02 -41.92 6.31
CA ASN A 445 -19.77 -41.22 6.07
C ASN A 445 -20.07 -39.75 5.78
N ILE A 446 -19.52 -38.85 6.59
CA ILE A 446 -19.50 -37.42 6.33
C ILE A 446 -18.08 -37.07 5.86
N TYR A 447 -17.98 -36.60 4.62
CA TYR A 447 -16.73 -36.20 4.01
C TYR A 447 -16.45 -34.72 4.29
N GLY A 448 -15.17 -34.35 4.38
CA GLY A 448 -14.76 -32.94 4.32
C GLY A 448 -14.93 -32.35 2.91
N PRO A 449 -14.49 -31.11 2.70
CA PRO A 449 -14.63 -30.40 1.43
C PRO A 449 -14.06 -31.20 0.25
N THR A 450 -14.85 -31.26 -0.84
CA THR A 450 -14.48 -31.93 -2.10
C THR A 450 -13.75 -30.96 -3.02
N TYR A 451 -12.67 -31.42 -3.65
CA TYR A 451 -11.94 -30.70 -4.70
C TYR A 451 -11.79 -31.60 -5.93
N ASP A 452 -11.86 -31.02 -7.13
CA ASP A 452 -11.44 -31.66 -8.38
C ASP A 452 -10.20 -30.93 -8.93
N ASP A 453 -9.07 -31.62 -8.91
CA ASP A 453 -7.79 -31.10 -9.40
C ASP A 453 -7.03 -32.25 -10.04
N GLY A 454 -7.22 -32.48 -11.33
CA GLY A 454 -6.76 -33.70 -12.00
C GLY A 454 -7.44 -34.97 -11.46
N GLY A 455 -8.63 -34.85 -10.87
CA GLY A 455 -9.37 -35.92 -10.23
C GLY A 455 -9.97 -35.49 -8.88
N ILE A 456 -11.13 -36.07 -8.55
CA ILE A 456 -11.94 -35.74 -7.37
C ILE A 456 -11.40 -36.41 -6.10
N PHE A 457 -11.21 -35.63 -5.04
CA PHE A 457 -10.81 -36.08 -3.70
C PHE A 457 -11.44 -35.17 -2.63
N ASN A 458 -11.42 -35.63 -1.37
CA ASN A 458 -11.95 -34.88 -0.23
C ASN A 458 -10.82 -34.63 0.78
N LEU A 459 -10.84 -33.50 1.49
CA LEU A 459 -9.97 -33.26 2.64
C LEU A 459 -10.56 -33.84 3.92
N GLY A 460 -9.71 -34.05 4.92
CA GLY A 460 -10.09 -34.56 6.23
C GLY A 460 -10.90 -33.58 7.06
N ILE A 461 -11.69 -34.14 7.98
CA ILE A 461 -12.37 -33.41 9.05
C ILE A 461 -11.46 -33.40 10.28
N ILE A 462 -11.28 -32.23 10.89
CA ILE A 462 -10.38 -32.00 12.04
C ILE A 462 -11.10 -31.95 13.39
N GLY A 463 -12.43 -31.97 13.38
CA GLY A 463 -13.24 -32.07 14.59
C GLY A 463 -14.73 -31.99 14.27
N LEU A 464 -15.55 -32.68 15.07
CA LEU A 464 -16.96 -32.34 15.17
C LEU A 464 -17.09 -31.17 16.16
N GLU A 465 -17.79 -30.11 15.77
CA GLU A 465 -18.10 -29.00 16.67
C GLU A 465 -19.33 -29.36 17.51
N ASN A 466 -20.50 -29.42 16.88
CA ASN A 466 -21.77 -29.67 17.56
C ASN A 466 -22.82 -30.24 16.59
N ILE A 467 -23.77 -31.03 17.10
CA ILE A 467 -24.97 -31.43 16.37
C ILE A 467 -26.15 -30.64 16.91
N TYR A 468 -26.94 -30.04 16.03
CA TYR A 468 -28.18 -29.34 16.36
C TYR A 468 -29.38 -30.09 15.79
N VAL A 469 -30.48 -30.13 16.55
CA VAL A 469 -31.76 -30.71 16.11
C VAL A 469 -32.86 -29.67 16.16
N LYS A 470 -33.74 -29.67 15.16
CA LYS A 470 -35.03 -28.97 15.20
C LYS A 470 -36.12 -30.04 15.31
N PRO A 471 -36.62 -30.34 16.51
CA PRO A 471 -37.56 -31.43 16.72
C PRO A 471 -38.84 -31.27 15.89
N VAL A 472 -39.49 -32.38 15.54
CA VAL A 472 -40.77 -32.36 14.80
C VAL A 472 -41.80 -31.47 15.51
N GLY A 473 -42.24 -30.40 14.82
CA GLY A 473 -43.17 -29.41 15.35
C GLY A 473 -42.55 -28.20 16.07
N ALA A 474 -41.22 -28.16 16.23
CA ALA A 474 -40.51 -26.98 16.74
C ALA A 474 -40.17 -25.98 15.63
N SER A 475 -40.05 -24.70 15.99
CA SER A 475 -39.67 -23.61 15.08
C SER A 475 -38.17 -23.33 15.03
N VAL A 476 -37.39 -23.80 16.01
CA VAL A 476 -35.96 -23.47 16.17
C VAL A 476 -35.11 -24.73 16.34
N TYR A 477 -33.85 -24.64 15.89
CA TYR A 477 -32.82 -25.62 16.21
C TYR A 477 -32.36 -25.44 17.67
N GLN A 478 -32.05 -26.55 18.33
CA GLN A 478 -31.48 -26.62 19.67
C GLN A 478 -30.26 -27.56 19.66
N LEU A 479 -29.29 -27.29 20.52
CA LEU A 479 -28.11 -28.13 20.66
C LEU A 479 -28.48 -29.54 21.15
N VAL A 480 -27.94 -30.58 20.52
CA VAL A 480 -28.05 -31.96 20.98
C VAL A 480 -27.01 -32.20 22.08
N ASP A 481 -27.44 -32.73 23.21
CA ASP A 481 -26.53 -33.13 24.30
C ASP A 481 -25.48 -34.14 23.77
N PRO A 482 -24.17 -33.93 23.98
CA PRO A 482 -23.11 -34.84 23.52
C PRO A 482 -23.24 -36.29 23.99
N THR A 483 -24.03 -36.58 25.03
CA THR A 483 -24.33 -37.95 25.46
C THR A 483 -25.36 -38.67 24.57
N ASN A 484 -26.09 -37.94 23.72
CA ASN A 484 -27.09 -38.46 22.80
C ASN A 484 -26.55 -38.76 21.39
N TYR A 485 -25.24 -38.64 21.16
CA TYR A 485 -24.59 -39.14 19.95
C TYR A 485 -23.20 -39.69 20.24
N SER A 486 -22.69 -40.50 19.31
CA SER A 486 -21.28 -40.89 19.27
C SER A 486 -20.76 -40.57 17.89
N ALA A 487 -19.61 -39.93 17.81
CA ALA A 487 -18.94 -39.63 16.54
C ALA A 487 -17.43 -39.90 16.66
N VAL A 488 -16.83 -40.31 15.54
CA VAL A 488 -15.40 -40.58 15.42
C VAL A 488 -14.91 -40.09 14.06
N ILE A 489 -13.67 -39.62 13.99
CA ILE A 489 -12.97 -39.37 12.73
C ILE A 489 -12.17 -40.64 12.44
N GLU A 490 -12.50 -41.32 11.33
CA GLU A 490 -11.82 -42.53 10.88
C GLU A 490 -10.40 -42.21 10.36
N PRO A 491 -9.48 -43.20 10.23
CA PRO A 491 -8.09 -43.01 9.77
C PRO A 491 -7.89 -42.49 8.33
N ASN A 492 -8.94 -41.98 7.70
CA ASN A 492 -8.99 -41.42 6.35
C ASN A 492 -9.71 -40.05 6.34
N GLY A 493 -9.77 -39.38 7.48
CA GLY A 493 -10.37 -38.06 7.67
C GLY A 493 -11.90 -38.00 7.61
N ILE A 494 -12.59 -39.14 7.45
CA ILE A 494 -14.06 -39.19 7.38
C ILE A 494 -14.65 -39.14 8.78
N LEU A 495 -15.62 -38.23 8.99
CA LEU A 495 -16.42 -38.20 10.20
C LEU A 495 -17.57 -39.23 10.09
N GLN A 496 -17.64 -40.16 11.06
CA GLN A 496 -18.77 -41.09 11.20
C GLN A 496 -19.54 -40.79 12.48
N VAL A 497 -20.86 -40.60 12.37
CA VAL A 497 -21.76 -40.55 13.52
C VAL A 497 -22.26 -41.97 13.81
N SER A 498 -21.53 -42.68 14.68
CA SER A 498 -21.75 -44.10 15.00
C SER A 498 -23.08 -44.39 15.70
N SER A 499 -23.65 -43.41 16.40
CA SER A 499 -25.01 -43.50 16.96
C SER A 499 -25.62 -42.13 17.20
N TYR A 500 -26.95 -42.04 17.08
CA TYR A 500 -27.76 -40.89 17.49
C TYR A 500 -29.00 -41.39 18.26
N THR A 501 -29.23 -40.86 19.45
CA THR A 501 -30.38 -41.15 20.33
C THR A 501 -31.08 -39.87 20.79
N GLY A 502 -30.81 -38.75 20.12
CA GLY A 502 -31.48 -37.47 20.37
C GLY A 502 -32.93 -37.45 19.87
N LEU A 503 -33.52 -36.26 19.87
CA LEU A 503 -34.91 -36.07 19.41
C LEU A 503 -35.03 -36.25 17.90
N GLU A 504 -36.23 -36.66 17.45
CA GLU A 504 -36.55 -36.79 16.02
C GLU A 504 -36.78 -35.41 15.38
N GLY A 505 -36.18 -35.15 14.22
CA GLY A 505 -36.36 -33.91 13.46
C GLY A 505 -35.20 -33.59 12.49
N ASP A 506 -35.23 -32.38 11.95
CA ASP A 506 -34.19 -31.85 11.06
C ASP A 506 -32.88 -31.71 11.85
N LEU A 507 -31.75 -32.14 11.27
CA LEU A 507 -30.43 -32.09 11.90
C LEU A 507 -29.48 -31.17 11.14
N LYS A 508 -28.66 -30.44 11.90
CA LYS A 508 -27.48 -29.71 11.42
C LYS A 508 -26.24 -30.26 12.12
N ILE A 509 -25.39 -30.95 11.37
CA ILE A 509 -24.10 -31.46 11.87
C ILE A 509 -23.05 -30.42 11.52
N ALA A 510 -22.56 -29.70 12.52
CA ALA A 510 -21.53 -28.68 12.37
C ALA A 510 -20.16 -29.28 12.68
N TYR A 511 -19.23 -29.24 11.73
CA TYR A 511 -17.90 -29.84 11.84
C TYR A 511 -16.84 -28.94 11.22
N TYR A 512 -15.60 -29.11 11.67
CA TYR A 512 -14.46 -28.34 11.21
C TYR A 512 -13.66 -29.09 10.16
N SER A 513 -13.29 -28.39 9.10
CA SER A 513 -12.24 -28.78 8.15
C SER A 513 -11.29 -27.60 7.94
N TYR A 514 -10.44 -27.67 6.93
CA TYR A 514 -9.43 -26.67 6.63
C TYR A 514 -9.39 -26.36 5.14
N LYS A 515 -8.86 -25.18 4.78
CA LYS A 515 -8.64 -24.79 3.38
C LYS A 515 -7.32 -25.35 2.83
N PRO A 516 -7.16 -25.44 1.50
CA PRO A 516 -5.86 -25.66 0.87
C PRO A 516 -4.92 -24.49 1.17
N ILE A 517 -3.62 -24.76 1.21
CA ILE A 517 -2.58 -23.75 1.43
C ILE A 517 -2.21 -23.14 0.08
N LEU A 518 -2.19 -21.80 0.02
CA LEU A 518 -1.71 -21.03 -1.12
C LEU A 518 -0.20 -20.84 -1.02
N LEU A 519 0.51 -21.05 -2.13
CA LEU A 519 1.94 -20.79 -2.27
C LEU A 519 2.17 -19.52 -3.09
N LYS A 520 3.26 -18.79 -2.82
CA LYS A 520 3.64 -17.63 -3.63
C LYS A 520 4.16 -18.04 -5.02
N HIS A 521 4.96 -19.11 -5.06
CA HIS A 521 5.61 -19.62 -6.26
C HIS A 521 4.99 -20.97 -6.70
N SER A 522 5.11 -21.30 -7.98
CA SER A 522 4.58 -22.56 -8.51
C SER A 522 5.53 -23.73 -8.30
N LEU A 523 5.07 -24.78 -7.62
CA LEU A 523 5.75 -26.08 -7.55
C LEU A 523 5.49 -26.99 -8.77
N SER A 524 5.00 -26.43 -9.89
CA SER A 524 4.69 -27.20 -11.12
C SER A 524 5.60 -26.90 -12.31
N LYS A 525 6.52 -25.94 -12.21
CA LYS A 525 7.49 -25.62 -13.26
C LYS A 525 8.58 -26.71 -13.30
N PRO A 526 9.22 -26.98 -14.45
CA PRO A 526 10.25 -28.03 -14.56
C PRO A 526 11.44 -27.88 -13.60
N GLU A 527 11.72 -26.64 -13.19
CA GLU A 527 12.82 -26.24 -12.31
C GLU A 527 12.46 -26.44 -10.82
N SER A 528 11.17 -26.44 -10.47
CA SER A 528 10.72 -26.45 -9.08
C SER A 528 10.96 -27.81 -8.38
N VAL A 529 11.54 -27.76 -7.18
CA VAL A 529 11.83 -28.95 -6.36
C VAL A 529 11.33 -28.73 -4.93
N LEU A 530 10.32 -29.49 -4.51
CA LEU A 530 9.87 -29.51 -3.12
C LEU A 530 10.84 -30.35 -2.27
N ASN A 531 11.51 -29.72 -1.31
CA ASN A 531 12.48 -30.38 -0.43
C ASN A 531 11.78 -31.06 0.75
N GLN A 532 11.01 -30.31 1.53
CA GLN A 532 10.18 -30.85 2.61
C GLN A 532 9.03 -29.93 3.03
N ILE A 533 8.03 -30.50 3.68
CA ILE A 533 7.00 -29.78 4.45
C ILE A 533 7.09 -30.31 5.88
N ARG A 534 7.13 -29.43 6.88
CA ARG A 534 7.16 -29.81 8.30
C ARG A 534 6.21 -28.98 9.16
N VAL A 535 5.90 -29.50 10.34
CA VAL A 535 5.30 -28.74 11.45
C VAL A 535 6.20 -28.84 12.67
N ILE A 536 6.39 -27.70 13.34
CA ILE A 536 7.22 -27.55 14.54
C ILE A 536 6.29 -27.11 15.68
N SER A 537 6.27 -27.86 16.78
CA SER A 537 5.42 -27.54 17.93
C SER A 537 5.88 -26.24 18.62
N ARG A 538 4.93 -25.33 18.90
CA ARG A 538 5.14 -24.10 19.66
C ARG A 538 5.48 -24.37 21.12
N ASP A 539 4.92 -25.43 21.69
CA ASP A 539 5.11 -25.81 23.10
C ASP A 539 6.49 -26.46 23.33
N ASP A 540 7.05 -27.13 22.32
CA ASP A 540 8.38 -27.72 22.34
C ASP A 540 8.95 -27.84 20.92
N SER A 541 9.84 -26.90 20.57
CA SER A 541 10.46 -26.80 19.24
C SER A 541 11.39 -27.98 18.87
N THR A 542 11.62 -28.93 19.78
CA THR A 542 12.30 -30.19 19.45
C THR A 542 11.36 -31.24 18.85
N ASN A 543 10.04 -31.06 18.98
CA ASN A 543 9.05 -31.89 18.31
C ASN A 543 8.79 -31.33 16.90
N ILE A 544 9.33 -32.04 15.91
CA ILE A 544 9.19 -31.73 14.48
C ILE A 544 8.57 -32.95 13.79
N TYR A 545 7.56 -32.72 12.97
CA TYR A 545 6.97 -33.74 12.10
C TYR A 545 7.13 -33.34 10.63
N THR A 546 7.73 -34.20 9.81
CA THR A 546 7.90 -33.99 8.37
C THR A 546 6.87 -34.81 7.59
N PHE A 547 6.08 -34.16 6.74
CA PHE A 547 5.01 -34.80 5.97
C PHE A 547 5.57 -35.61 4.79
N GLY A 548 5.04 -36.81 4.59
CA GLY A 548 5.36 -37.67 3.46
C GLY A 548 4.55 -37.33 2.19
N PRO A 549 5.05 -37.59 0.97
CA PRO A 549 4.33 -37.34 -0.29
C PRO A 549 2.99 -38.08 -0.48
N SER A 550 2.63 -38.98 0.44
CA SER A 550 1.30 -39.64 0.48
C SER A 550 0.26 -38.87 1.29
N GLU A 551 0.66 -37.85 2.04
CA GLU A 551 -0.17 -37.14 3.04
C GLU A 551 -0.66 -35.78 2.54
N TYR A 552 -0.06 -35.29 1.46
CA TYR A 552 -0.46 -34.07 0.76
C TYR A 552 -0.49 -34.28 -0.75
N LYS A 553 -1.04 -33.28 -1.45
CA LYS A 553 -1.06 -33.15 -2.91
C LYS A 553 -0.75 -31.71 -3.29
N VAL A 554 0.23 -31.53 -4.17
CA VAL A 554 0.44 -30.26 -4.89
C VAL A 554 -0.58 -30.18 -6.02
N SER A 555 -1.09 -28.99 -6.31
CA SER A 555 -2.07 -28.78 -7.38
C SER A 555 -1.52 -29.09 -8.77
N THR A 556 -2.36 -29.68 -9.63
CA THR A 556 -1.96 -30.28 -10.91
C THR A 556 -2.71 -29.74 -12.13
N SER A 557 -3.70 -28.87 -11.94
CA SER A 557 -4.61 -28.47 -13.00
C SER A 557 -5.31 -27.13 -12.73
N GLY A 558 -5.97 -26.61 -13.76
CA GLY A 558 -6.70 -25.34 -13.70
C GLY A 558 -5.77 -24.14 -13.53
N SER A 559 -6.33 -23.02 -13.06
CA SER A 559 -5.55 -21.85 -12.68
C SER A 559 -4.56 -22.21 -11.58
N ALA A 560 -4.97 -22.87 -10.49
CA ALA A 560 -4.15 -23.09 -9.30
C ALA A 560 -2.94 -24.06 -9.44
N MET A 561 -2.65 -24.59 -10.64
CA MET A 561 -1.58 -25.56 -10.89
C MET A 561 -0.22 -25.17 -10.27
N GLY A 562 0.28 -25.99 -9.35
CA GLY A 562 1.51 -25.77 -8.59
C GLY A 562 1.44 -24.72 -7.48
N TYR A 563 0.40 -23.89 -7.40
CA TYR A 563 0.24 -22.80 -6.42
C TYR A 563 -0.59 -23.20 -5.18
N LYS A 564 -1.03 -24.47 -5.08
CA LYS A 564 -1.81 -24.98 -3.94
C LYS A 564 -1.26 -26.29 -3.39
N ILE A 565 -1.36 -26.44 -2.06
CA ILE A 565 -1.13 -27.69 -1.34
C ILE A 565 -2.40 -28.11 -0.59
N TYR A 566 -2.83 -29.34 -0.83
CA TYR A 566 -3.93 -29.99 -0.14
C TYR A 566 -3.38 -31.06 0.81
N PHE A 567 -3.56 -30.92 2.11
CA PHE A 567 -3.31 -32.02 3.06
C PHE A 567 -4.51 -32.96 3.09
N TYR A 568 -4.30 -34.27 2.95
CA TYR A 568 -5.41 -35.23 2.93
C TYR A 568 -6.07 -35.40 4.30
N ASP A 569 -5.29 -35.50 5.39
CA ASP A 569 -5.83 -35.75 6.73
C ASP A 569 -4.90 -35.22 7.86
N LEU A 570 -5.00 -33.92 8.16
CA LEU A 570 -4.26 -33.32 9.27
C LEU A 570 -4.65 -33.91 10.64
N TYR A 571 -5.88 -34.43 10.81
CA TYR A 571 -6.34 -34.93 12.09
C TYR A 571 -5.58 -36.18 12.51
N ASN A 572 -5.55 -37.21 11.65
CA ASN A 572 -4.87 -38.46 11.98
C ASN A 572 -3.34 -38.33 11.84
N THR A 573 -2.83 -37.50 10.93
CA THR A 573 -1.37 -37.32 10.78
C THR A 573 -0.73 -36.57 11.95
N ILE A 574 -1.33 -35.46 12.46
CA ILE A 574 -0.73 -34.66 13.55
C ILE A 574 -1.63 -34.41 14.75
N LEU A 575 -2.89 -33.96 14.59
CA LEU A 575 -3.68 -33.40 15.70
C LEU A 575 -4.09 -34.46 16.74
N SER A 576 -4.41 -35.67 16.30
CA SER A 576 -4.84 -36.79 17.15
C SER A 576 -3.79 -37.25 18.16
N SER A 577 -2.51 -36.91 17.92
CA SER A 577 -1.40 -37.18 18.85
C SER A 577 -1.46 -36.31 20.12
N GLY A 578 -2.10 -35.14 20.05
CA GLY A 578 -2.05 -34.11 21.09
C GLY A 578 -0.69 -33.44 21.27
N LEU A 579 0.28 -33.69 20.37
CA LEU A 579 1.60 -33.04 20.36
C LEU A 579 1.65 -31.80 19.47
N TYR A 580 0.70 -31.68 18.54
CA TYR A 580 0.60 -30.59 17.57
C TYR A 580 -0.82 -30.04 17.51
N ASP A 581 -0.94 -28.74 17.23
CA ASP A 581 -2.22 -28.09 16.89
C ASP A 581 -2.16 -27.39 15.51
N LEU A 582 -3.23 -26.66 15.14
CA LEU A 582 -3.35 -25.97 13.84
C LEU A 582 -2.68 -24.59 13.82
N TYR A 583 -2.25 -24.10 14.97
CA TYR A 583 -1.55 -22.83 15.11
C TYR A 583 -0.04 -23.03 15.08
N ASP A 584 0.47 -24.23 15.40
CA ASP A 584 1.88 -24.61 15.29
C ASP A 584 2.57 -24.16 13.99
N ILE A 585 3.91 -24.10 14.01
CA ILE A 585 4.67 -23.51 12.90
C ILE A 585 4.74 -24.53 11.77
N PHE A 586 3.82 -24.43 10.81
CA PHE A 586 3.92 -25.14 9.53
C PHE A 586 4.86 -24.39 8.61
N GLU A 587 5.75 -25.14 7.97
CA GLU A 587 6.84 -24.61 7.16
C GLU A 587 7.07 -25.51 5.94
N ILE A 588 7.45 -24.89 4.82
CA ILE A 588 7.80 -25.55 3.57
C ILE A 588 9.15 -25.05 3.07
N GLU A 589 10.01 -25.97 2.66
CA GLU A 589 11.30 -25.70 2.04
C GLU A 589 11.27 -26.20 0.59
N TYR A 590 11.58 -25.33 -0.38
CA TYR A 590 11.50 -25.66 -1.79
C TYR A 590 12.37 -24.76 -2.68
N HIS A 591 12.84 -25.31 -3.80
CA HIS A 591 13.42 -24.56 -4.92
C HIS A 591 12.32 -24.20 -5.93
N ALA A 592 12.29 -22.98 -6.45
CA ALA A 592 11.35 -22.59 -7.52
C ALA A 592 11.81 -21.34 -8.30
N PRO A 593 11.23 -21.07 -9.48
CA PRO A 593 11.31 -19.75 -10.10
C PRO A 593 10.71 -18.66 -9.22
N LEU A 594 11.30 -17.46 -9.25
CA LEU A 594 10.79 -16.22 -8.65
C LEU A 594 9.47 -15.74 -9.27
N THR A 595 8.97 -16.41 -10.31
CA THR A 595 7.65 -16.16 -10.89
C THR A 595 6.54 -16.30 -9.84
N GLN A 596 5.77 -15.23 -9.64
CA GLN A 596 4.67 -15.18 -8.68
C GLN A 596 3.35 -14.81 -9.36
N ARG A 597 2.26 -14.91 -8.59
CA ARG A 597 0.93 -14.53 -9.02
C ARG A 597 0.38 -13.33 -8.27
N ILE A 598 0.19 -12.24 -9.00
CA ILE A 598 -0.09 -10.91 -8.47
C ILE A 598 -1.46 -10.42 -8.96
N ASP A 599 -2.21 -9.79 -8.07
CA ASP A 599 -3.36 -8.97 -8.45
C ASP A 599 -2.86 -7.57 -8.83
N LEU A 600 -2.80 -7.29 -10.14
CA LEU A 600 -2.34 -6.00 -10.65
C LEU A 600 -3.39 -4.88 -10.54
N SER A 601 -4.61 -5.16 -10.06
CA SER A 601 -5.59 -4.11 -9.77
C SER A 601 -5.27 -3.44 -8.43
N ASN A 602 -4.73 -4.22 -7.49
CA ASN A 602 -4.32 -3.82 -6.14
C ASN A 602 -2.81 -3.54 -6.00
N ASN A 603 -2.00 -3.81 -7.04
CA ASN A 603 -0.54 -3.64 -6.99
C ASN A 603 0.04 -3.05 -8.28
N LEU A 604 0.99 -2.13 -8.12
CA LEU A 604 1.92 -1.69 -9.17
C LEU A 604 3.10 -2.67 -9.25
N LEU A 605 3.71 -2.80 -10.42
CA LEU A 605 4.99 -3.50 -10.56
C LEU A 605 6.16 -2.53 -10.40
N LEU A 606 7.08 -2.80 -9.48
CA LEU A 606 8.37 -2.13 -9.37
C LEU A 606 9.38 -2.85 -10.27
N MET A 607 10.05 -2.08 -11.13
CA MET A 607 10.98 -2.59 -12.13
C MET A 607 12.31 -1.84 -12.14
N LEU A 608 13.39 -2.60 -12.31
CA LEU A 608 14.75 -2.09 -12.52
C LEU A 608 15.11 -2.17 -14.02
N GLN A 609 15.74 -1.13 -14.55
CA GLN A 609 16.28 -1.18 -15.91
C GLN A 609 17.53 -2.08 -15.99
N ASP A 610 17.50 -3.07 -16.88
CA ASP A 610 18.67 -3.86 -17.27
C ASP A 610 19.65 -2.98 -18.07
N SER A 611 20.88 -2.87 -17.57
CA SER A 611 21.97 -2.10 -18.17
C SER A 611 22.39 -2.64 -19.55
N SER A 612 22.15 -3.92 -19.82
CA SER A 612 22.60 -4.60 -21.03
C SER A 612 21.60 -4.54 -22.19
N THR A 613 20.29 -4.57 -21.91
CA THR A 613 19.21 -4.55 -22.92
C THR A 613 18.40 -3.26 -22.95
N THR A 614 18.48 -2.41 -21.92
CA THR A 614 17.62 -1.25 -21.65
C THR A 614 16.15 -1.55 -21.35
N GLU A 615 15.77 -2.83 -21.33
CA GLU A 615 14.45 -3.29 -20.89
C GLU A 615 14.31 -3.14 -19.36
N TYR A 616 13.08 -3.24 -18.87
CA TYR A 616 12.78 -3.11 -17.43
C TYR A 616 12.26 -4.45 -16.90
N VAL A 617 12.95 -4.98 -15.91
CA VAL A 617 12.71 -6.28 -15.29
C VAL A 617 11.90 -6.08 -14.00
N PRO A 618 10.80 -6.82 -13.75
CA PRO A 618 10.10 -6.78 -12.47
C PRO A 618 10.98 -7.32 -11.35
N ILE A 619 11.08 -6.55 -10.26
CA ILE A 619 11.83 -6.93 -9.06
C ILE A 619 10.94 -7.07 -7.83
N ASP A 620 9.82 -6.32 -7.78
CA ASP A 620 8.90 -6.31 -6.63
C ASP A 620 7.51 -5.76 -7.01
N THR A 621 6.60 -5.72 -6.04
CA THR A 621 5.28 -5.10 -6.12
C THR A 621 5.14 -3.94 -5.14
N VAL A 622 4.38 -2.92 -5.53
CA VAL A 622 4.02 -1.79 -4.67
C VAL A 622 2.50 -1.81 -4.43
N PRO A 623 2.03 -2.04 -3.18
CA PRO A 623 0.61 -2.17 -2.89
C PRO A 623 -0.12 -0.82 -2.96
N ILE A 624 -1.33 -0.85 -3.49
CA ILE A 624 -2.23 0.31 -3.58
C ILE A 624 -3.29 0.18 -2.49
N ASP A 625 -3.58 1.27 -1.80
CA ASP A 625 -4.61 1.32 -0.75
C ASP A 625 -6.02 1.55 -1.31
N ASN A 626 -7.03 1.42 -0.44
CA ASN A 626 -8.44 1.57 -0.82
C ASN A 626 -8.84 2.99 -1.26
N ILE A 627 -7.94 3.98 -1.21
CA ILE A 627 -8.17 5.35 -1.69
C ILE A 627 -7.26 5.71 -2.88
N GLY A 628 -6.57 4.74 -3.48
CA GLY A 628 -5.75 4.93 -4.69
C GLY A 628 -4.37 5.53 -4.44
N LEU A 629 -3.96 5.68 -3.18
CA LEU A 629 -2.59 6.01 -2.80
C LEU A 629 -1.76 4.73 -2.75
N PHE A 630 -0.45 4.86 -2.88
CA PHE A 630 0.47 3.75 -2.64
C PHE A 630 1.67 4.21 -1.83
N SER A 631 2.20 3.28 -1.03
CA SER A 631 3.42 3.45 -0.25
C SER A 631 4.22 2.15 -0.31
N TYR A 632 5.52 2.27 -0.49
CA TYR A 632 6.46 1.16 -0.49
C TYR A 632 7.68 1.53 0.34
N GLU A 633 8.11 0.58 1.18
CA GLU A 633 9.34 0.65 1.95
C GLU A 633 10.13 -0.65 1.70
N GLY A 634 11.34 -0.54 1.18
CA GLY A 634 12.22 -1.69 0.94
C GLY A 634 13.69 -1.34 1.14
N GLU A 635 14.45 -2.22 1.81
CA GLU A 635 15.87 -2.01 2.12
C GLU A 635 16.79 -2.38 0.92
N LEU A 636 17.69 -1.47 0.56
CA LEU A 636 18.77 -1.73 -0.40
C LEU A 636 19.76 -2.77 0.15
N SER A 637 19.63 -4.02 -0.31
CA SER A 637 20.31 -5.19 0.25
C SER A 637 20.58 -6.26 -0.83
N ILE A 638 21.68 -7.03 -0.70
CA ILE A 638 22.10 -8.06 -1.68
C ILE A 638 21.04 -9.16 -1.88
N ASP A 639 20.36 -9.55 -0.80
CA ASP A 639 19.41 -10.66 -0.79
C ASP A 639 17.94 -10.22 -0.81
N GLY A 640 17.68 -8.91 -0.83
CA GLY A 640 16.35 -8.34 -0.95
C GLY A 640 15.88 -8.13 -2.39
N PRO A 641 14.61 -7.69 -2.58
CA PRO A 641 14.09 -7.31 -3.89
C PRO A 641 14.81 -6.08 -4.47
N LEU A 642 15.25 -5.15 -3.62
CA LEU A 642 16.08 -3.99 -3.98
C LEU A 642 17.59 -4.30 -3.99
N ALA A 643 17.98 -5.45 -4.54
CA ALA A 643 19.37 -5.75 -4.85
C ALA A 643 19.84 -4.93 -6.07
N LEU A 644 20.06 -3.62 -5.90
CA LEU A 644 20.34 -2.70 -7.01
C LEU A 644 21.83 -2.72 -7.42
N PRO A 645 22.16 -2.50 -8.72
CA PRO A 645 23.54 -2.33 -9.18
C PRO A 645 24.35 -1.31 -8.35
N MET A 646 25.50 -1.75 -7.84
CA MET A 646 26.37 -0.97 -6.97
C MET A 646 27.85 -1.20 -7.31
N SER A 647 28.45 -0.26 -8.04
CA SER A 647 29.89 -0.22 -8.35
C SER A 647 30.46 1.18 -8.08
N GLY A 648 30.48 1.55 -6.80
CA GLY A 648 30.63 2.94 -6.38
C GLY A 648 29.31 3.71 -6.52
N LYS A 649 29.37 5.05 -6.54
CA LYS A 649 28.17 5.89 -6.71
C LYS A 649 27.56 5.67 -8.11
N THR A 650 26.47 4.91 -8.17
CA THR A 650 25.88 4.39 -9.42
C THR A 650 24.47 4.94 -9.58
N ILE A 651 24.09 5.38 -10.78
CA ILE A 651 22.71 5.80 -11.08
C ILE A 651 22.00 4.63 -11.75
N VAL A 652 20.90 4.17 -11.16
CA VAL A 652 20.01 3.14 -11.72
C VAL A 652 18.66 3.76 -12.06
N ASN A 653 18.09 3.36 -13.20
CA ASN A 653 16.78 3.81 -13.64
C ASN A 653 15.72 2.80 -13.19
N MET A 654 14.70 3.29 -12.52
CA MET A 654 13.58 2.51 -11.99
C MET A 654 12.29 2.90 -12.71
N ARG A 655 11.30 2.00 -12.68
CA ARG A 655 9.97 2.25 -13.23
C ARG A 655 8.92 1.57 -12.37
N ILE A 656 7.78 2.24 -12.18
CA ILE A 656 6.54 1.62 -11.73
C ILE A 656 5.54 1.58 -12.88
N ASP A 657 4.89 0.43 -13.07
CA ASP A 657 3.84 0.20 -14.08
C ASP A 657 2.53 -0.21 -13.41
N TYR A 658 1.41 0.36 -13.86
CA TYR A 658 0.06 -0.07 -13.52
C TYR A 658 -0.60 -0.78 -14.70
N LEU A 659 -1.18 -1.96 -14.44
CA LEU A 659 -1.86 -2.81 -15.44
C LEU A 659 -1.15 -2.88 -16.81
N PRO A 660 0.17 -3.19 -16.85
CA PRO A 660 0.94 -3.22 -18.09
C PRO A 660 0.39 -4.27 -19.07
N ALA A 661 0.28 -3.91 -20.35
CA ALA A 661 -0.14 -4.86 -21.39
C ALA A 661 0.89 -5.97 -21.67
N GLN A 662 2.16 -5.73 -21.34
CA GLN A 662 3.29 -6.64 -21.52
C GLN A 662 4.32 -6.44 -20.39
N VAL A 663 5.00 -7.50 -19.99
CA VAL A 663 6.09 -7.47 -19.01
C VAL A 663 7.28 -8.23 -19.58
N TYR A 664 8.51 -7.74 -19.40
CA TYR A 664 9.72 -8.39 -19.90
C TYR A 664 10.06 -9.63 -19.06
N ASP A 665 10.30 -10.74 -19.73
CA ASP A 665 10.68 -12.02 -19.14
C ASP A 665 12.13 -12.36 -19.55
N LEU A 666 13.03 -12.40 -18.58
CA LEU A 666 14.44 -12.73 -18.77
C LEU A 666 14.65 -14.18 -19.25
N THR A 667 13.79 -15.12 -18.83
CA THR A 667 13.90 -16.54 -19.23
C THR A 667 13.52 -16.75 -20.70
N LEU A 668 12.60 -15.91 -21.21
CA LEU A 668 12.15 -15.93 -22.61
C LEU A 668 12.92 -14.94 -23.50
N GLY A 669 13.61 -13.95 -22.93
CA GLY A 669 14.26 -12.85 -23.66
C GLY A 669 13.27 -12.00 -24.46
N SER A 670 12.04 -11.83 -23.97
CA SER A 670 10.96 -11.13 -24.68
C SER A 670 9.89 -10.62 -23.71
N SER A 671 9.00 -9.75 -24.18
CA SER A 671 7.89 -9.20 -23.38
C SER A 671 6.55 -9.87 -23.75
N PRO A 672 6.19 -11.02 -23.16
CA PRO A 672 4.88 -11.64 -23.37
C PRO A 672 3.73 -10.70 -23.00
N PHE A 673 2.58 -10.88 -23.67
CA PHE A 673 1.35 -10.18 -23.33
C PHE A 673 0.74 -10.76 -22.05
N ILE A 674 0.36 -9.89 -21.12
CA ILE A 674 -0.45 -10.27 -19.98
C ILE A 674 -1.90 -10.51 -20.44
N THR A 675 -2.46 -11.64 -20.03
CA THR A 675 -3.88 -11.97 -20.26
C THR A 675 -4.66 -11.69 -18.99
N TYR A 676 -5.34 -10.54 -18.96
CA TYR A 676 -6.21 -10.13 -17.86
C TYR A 676 -7.58 -10.84 -17.88
N ASP A 677 -8.02 -11.33 -19.06
CA ASP A 677 -9.34 -11.92 -19.28
C ASP A 677 -9.25 -13.44 -19.52
N SER A 678 -9.44 -14.24 -18.47
CA SER A 678 -9.52 -15.71 -18.59
C SER A 678 -10.91 -16.24 -18.96
N PHE A 679 -11.98 -15.47 -18.69
CA PHE A 679 -13.37 -15.96 -18.74
C PHE A 679 -14.31 -15.06 -19.59
N PRO A 680 -14.65 -15.46 -20.83
CA PRO A 680 -15.57 -14.71 -21.69
C PRO A 680 -17.02 -14.57 -21.19
N THR A 681 -17.34 -15.19 -20.04
CA THR A 681 -18.64 -15.13 -19.35
C THR A 681 -18.65 -14.17 -18.17
N ILE A 682 -17.48 -13.69 -17.73
CA ILE A 682 -17.31 -12.70 -16.66
C ILE A 682 -16.58 -11.52 -17.29
N ASN A 683 -17.34 -10.60 -17.89
CA ASN A 683 -16.74 -9.41 -18.50
C ASN A 683 -16.07 -8.56 -17.41
N TYR A 684 -14.77 -8.32 -17.57
CA TYR A 684 -13.98 -7.33 -16.83
C TYR A 684 -13.93 -7.57 -15.32
N ILE A 685 -13.17 -8.58 -14.92
CA ILE A 685 -12.61 -8.68 -13.57
C ILE A 685 -11.87 -7.38 -13.23
N TYR A 686 -10.98 -6.92 -14.10
CA TYR A 686 -10.21 -5.71 -13.82
C TYR A 686 -11.08 -4.43 -13.96
N PRO A 687 -11.02 -3.47 -13.01
CA PRO A 687 -11.83 -2.24 -13.07
C PRO A 687 -11.35 -1.24 -14.15
N TYR A 688 -10.14 -1.43 -14.68
CA TYR A 688 -9.46 -0.51 -15.59
C TYR A 688 -8.92 -1.24 -16.84
N THR A 689 -8.82 -0.52 -17.96
CA THR A 689 -8.29 -1.04 -19.23
C THR A 689 -6.77 -1.28 -19.18
N ASN A 690 -6.25 -2.44 -19.57
CA ASN A 690 -4.79 -2.64 -19.58
C ASN A 690 -4.08 -1.73 -20.60
N SER A 691 -2.92 -1.18 -20.24
CA SER A 691 -2.24 -0.14 -21.01
C SER A 691 -0.73 -0.22 -20.88
N SER A 692 0.01 0.12 -21.95
CA SER A 692 1.47 0.25 -21.91
C SER A 692 1.94 1.69 -21.62
N ASN A 693 1.00 2.62 -21.40
CA ASN A 693 1.28 4.04 -21.12
C ASN A 693 1.24 4.37 -19.62
N TRP A 694 0.67 3.50 -18.79
CA TRP A 694 0.43 3.76 -17.37
C TRP A 694 1.65 3.43 -16.52
N LYS A 695 2.63 4.32 -16.60
CA LYS A 695 3.94 4.12 -15.97
C LYS A 695 4.61 5.42 -15.56
N LYS A 696 5.47 5.34 -14.54
CA LYS A 696 6.30 6.44 -14.07
C LYS A 696 7.73 5.93 -13.89
N THR A 697 8.70 6.63 -14.47
CA THR A 697 10.13 6.38 -14.29
C THR A 697 10.72 7.30 -13.24
N PHE A 698 11.66 6.79 -12.46
CA PHE A 698 12.42 7.54 -11.47
C PHE A 698 13.87 7.04 -11.40
N GLN A 699 14.72 7.72 -10.66
CA GLN A 699 16.14 7.37 -10.54
C GLN A 699 16.52 7.14 -9.09
N ILE A 700 17.33 6.11 -8.85
CA ILE A 700 18.00 5.90 -7.57
C ILE A 700 19.49 6.06 -7.83
N THR A 701 20.15 6.86 -7.00
CA THR A 701 21.61 6.93 -6.94
C THR A 701 22.06 6.06 -5.77
N THR A 702 22.54 4.86 -6.06
CA THR A 702 23.08 3.94 -5.04
C THR A 702 24.45 4.42 -4.59
N ILE A 703 24.68 4.40 -3.29
CA ILE A 703 25.93 4.78 -2.64
C ILE A 703 26.42 3.59 -1.79
N PRO A 704 27.68 3.16 -1.94
CA PRO A 704 28.23 2.11 -1.09
C PRO A 704 28.30 2.60 0.36
N LYS A 705 27.90 1.75 1.31
CA LYS A 705 28.01 2.06 2.73
C LYS A 705 29.46 2.26 3.14
N LYS A 706 29.72 3.24 4.01
CA LYS A 706 31.07 3.48 4.54
C LYS A 706 31.53 2.35 5.44
N VAL A 707 32.71 1.79 5.13
CA VAL A 707 33.23 0.58 5.79
C VAL A 707 34.68 0.71 6.24
N LYS A 708 35.00 -0.05 7.28
CA LYS A 708 36.27 -0.12 7.99
C LYS A 708 36.70 -1.59 8.00
N LEU A 709 37.89 -1.88 7.49
CA LEU A 709 38.44 -3.23 7.43
C LEU A 709 39.64 -3.33 8.38
N GLU A 710 39.55 -4.20 9.38
CA GLU A 710 40.59 -4.39 10.40
C GLU A 710 41.06 -5.84 10.45
N MET A 711 42.30 -6.08 10.85
CA MET A 711 42.75 -7.43 11.15
C MET A 711 42.26 -7.84 12.55
N VAL A 712 41.84 -9.09 12.71
CA VAL A 712 41.37 -9.69 13.97
C VAL A 712 42.08 -11.02 14.24
N ASP A 713 41.88 -11.60 15.42
CA ASP A 713 42.33 -12.94 15.88
C ASP A 713 43.83 -13.33 15.76
N PHE A 714 44.66 -12.38 15.33
CA PHE A 714 46.12 -12.45 15.28
C PHE A 714 46.80 -12.74 16.64
N ALA A 715 46.12 -12.45 17.76
CA ALA A 715 46.69 -12.60 19.11
C ALA A 715 46.94 -14.07 19.53
N THR A 716 46.42 -15.03 18.79
CA THR A 716 46.63 -16.48 18.99
C THR A 716 47.89 -17.02 18.29
N GLN A 717 48.47 -16.23 17.38
CA GLN A 717 49.57 -16.61 16.50
C GLN A 717 50.88 -15.92 16.92
N ASN A 718 52.04 -16.39 16.43
CA ASN A 718 53.34 -15.76 16.70
C ASN A 718 53.54 -14.51 15.81
N MET A 719 52.73 -13.47 16.04
CA MET A 719 52.79 -12.22 15.29
C MET A 719 52.55 -11.00 16.17
N VAL A 720 53.11 -9.87 15.77
CA VAL A 720 52.83 -8.56 16.37
C VAL A 720 52.17 -7.69 15.31
N VAL A 721 50.98 -7.17 15.63
CA VAL A 721 50.20 -6.32 14.74
C VAL A 721 50.03 -4.94 15.39
N SER A 722 50.26 -3.89 14.60
CA SER A 722 49.93 -2.51 14.93
C SER A 722 49.06 -1.96 13.81
N GLN A 723 47.81 -1.60 14.09
CA GLN A 723 46.90 -1.03 13.11
C GLN A 723 46.30 0.30 13.57
N GLU A 724 46.00 1.17 12.61
CA GLU A 724 45.35 2.47 12.80
C GLU A 724 44.42 2.75 11.61
N PHE A 725 43.14 3.02 11.89
CA PHE A 725 42.16 3.40 10.87
C PHE A 725 42.15 4.92 10.68
N ILE A 726 42.11 5.37 9.43
CA ILE A 726 42.13 6.78 9.06
C ILE A 726 40.95 7.07 8.13
N GLU A 727 39.96 7.81 8.65
CA GLU A 727 38.70 8.15 7.97
C GLU A 727 38.86 9.03 6.73
N ASN A 728 39.83 9.94 6.72
CA ASN A 728 40.03 10.90 5.63
C ASN A 728 41.53 11.12 5.38
N ARG A 729 41.97 10.87 4.14
CA ARG A 729 43.37 10.99 3.73
C ARG A 729 43.73 12.42 3.32
N GLU A 730 44.49 13.13 4.15
CA GLU A 730 45.06 14.44 3.82
C GLU A 730 46.48 14.33 3.23
N TYR A 731 46.73 14.98 2.10
CA TYR A 731 48.05 15.03 1.45
C TYR A 731 48.67 16.43 1.49
N LEU A 732 49.99 16.48 1.65
CA LEU A 732 50.77 17.74 1.79
C LEU A 732 51.66 18.09 0.59
N PHE A 733 51.89 17.18 -0.37
CA PHE A 733 53.07 17.27 -1.27
C PHE A 733 52.90 17.00 -2.78
N ASN A 734 51.70 16.67 -3.30
CA ASN A 734 51.49 16.55 -4.75
C ASN A 734 50.24 17.33 -5.21
N THR A 735 50.32 17.98 -6.39
CA THR A 735 49.26 18.79 -6.99
C THR A 735 48.79 18.27 -8.35
N ASN A 736 49.26 17.11 -8.81
CA ASN A 736 48.85 16.49 -10.07
C ASN A 736 47.81 15.38 -9.81
N PRO A 737 46.52 15.57 -10.14
CA PRO A 737 45.47 14.58 -9.87
C PRO A 737 45.69 13.25 -10.59
N SER A 738 46.45 13.23 -11.69
CA SER A 738 46.74 12.00 -12.45
C SER A 738 47.88 11.17 -11.87
N GLU A 739 48.58 11.68 -10.85
CA GLU A 739 49.73 11.02 -10.18
C GLU A 739 49.47 10.78 -8.69
N ALA A 740 48.62 11.59 -8.05
CA ALA A 740 48.21 11.41 -6.66
C ALA A 740 47.19 10.26 -6.49
N LEU A 741 47.16 9.73 -5.27
CA LEU A 741 46.07 8.92 -4.72
C LEU A 741 44.82 9.79 -4.49
N GLU A 742 43.62 9.20 -4.50
CA GLU A 742 42.39 9.97 -4.31
C GLU A 742 42.33 10.58 -2.90
N GLN A 743 42.03 11.88 -2.83
CA GLN A 743 42.00 12.63 -1.58
C GLN A 743 40.64 12.41 -0.89
N GLY A 744 40.67 11.97 0.37
CA GLY A 744 39.46 11.75 1.16
C GLY A 744 38.93 10.32 1.21
N GLU A 745 39.61 9.34 0.58
CA GLU A 745 39.32 7.91 0.80
C GLU A 745 39.79 7.44 2.19
N GLU A 746 39.04 6.54 2.80
CA GLU A 746 39.40 5.86 4.05
C GLU A 746 40.46 4.76 3.84
N TYR A 747 41.31 4.52 4.85
CA TYR A 747 42.19 3.34 4.86
C TYR A 747 42.62 2.90 6.26
N THR A 748 42.91 1.61 6.40
CA THR A 748 43.58 1.05 7.58
C THR A 748 45.08 0.90 7.31
N ALA A 749 45.91 1.60 8.08
CA ALA A 749 47.34 1.34 8.11
C ALA A 749 47.59 0.12 9.00
N ILE A 750 48.36 -0.87 8.51
CA ILE A 750 48.71 -2.07 9.28
C ILE A 750 50.19 -2.40 9.14
N GLN A 751 50.86 -2.65 10.27
CA GLN A 751 52.22 -3.17 10.35
C GLN A 751 52.18 -4.54 11.04
N ILE A 752 52.80 -5.54 10.41
CA ILE A 752 52.81 -6.94 10.86
C ILE A 752 54.26 -7.43 10.93
N ASP A 753 54.69 -7.90 12.10
CA ASP A 753 55.95 -8.61 12.30
C ASP A 753 55.68 -10.11 12.50
N VAL A 754 56.17 -10.95 11.56
CA VAL A 754 55.96 -12.42 11.49
C VAL A 754 57.26 -13.20 11.25
N LEU A 755 57.24 -14.51 11.55
CA LEU A 755 58.36 -15.44 11.34
C LEU A 755 58.19 -16.20 10.03
N ALA A 756 59.14 -16.07 9.09
CA ALA A 756 59.04 -16.63 7.73
C ALA A 756 59.18 -18.17 7.60
N ARG A 757 58.71 -18.96 8.57
CA ARG A 757 58.72 -20.44 8.61
C ARG A 757 57.53 -21.04 9.35
N GLU A 758 56.49 -20.26 9.57
CA GLU A 758 55.24 -20.69 10.19
C GLU A 758 54.10 -20.40 9.21
N ASP A 759 53.02 -21.16 9.31
CA ASP A 759 51.80 -20.96 8.54
C ASP A 759 50.91 -20.01 9.35
N TYR A 760 50.31 -19.03 8.68
CA TYR A 760 49.52 -17.97 9.32
C TYR A 760 48.12 -17.88 8.71
N GLU A 761 47.12 -17.72 9.57
CA GLU A 761 45.75 -17.43 9.18
C GLU A 761 45.51 -15.92 9.34
N PHE A 762 45.31 -15.20 8.24
CA PHE A 762 45.05 -13.77 8.27
C PHE A 762 43.54 -13.53 8.26
N THR A 763 42.96 -13.33 9.46
CA THR A 763 41.55 -13.00 9.62
C THR A 763 41.33 -11.48 9.60
N TYR A 764 40.37 -11.02 8.79
CA TYR A 764 39.95 -9.62 8.72
C TYR A 764 38.46 -9.50 9.00
N LYS A 765 38.08 -8.43 9.70
CA LYS A 765 36.69 -8.07 9.98
C LYS A 765 36.34 -6.79 9.24
N LEU A 766 35.30 -6.84 8.42
CA LEU A 766 34.68 -5.70 7.76
C LEU A 766 33.51 -5.22 8.62
N THR A 767 33.58 -3.96 9.04
CA THR A 767 32.51 -3.30 9.81
C THR A 767 32.12 -1.99 9.14
N ASP A 768 30.96 -1.43 9.51
CA ASP A 768 30.72 0.00 9.30
C ASP A 768 31.42 0.85 10.38
N TYR A 769 31.25 2.17 10.30
CA TYR A 769 31.85 3.13 11.24
C TYR A 769 31.18 3.13 12.63
N THR A 770 30.16 2.29 12.85
CA THR A 770 29.56 2.00 14.17
C THR A 770 30.06 0.67 14.77
N ASP A 771 31.07 0.06 14.13
CA ASP A 771 31.61 -1.28 14.41
C ASP A 771 30.56 -2.42 14.22
N SER A 772 29.49 -2.18 13.45
CA SER A 772 28.52 -3.23 13.07
C SER A 772 29.09 -4.07 11.91
N PRO A 773 28.98 -5.41 11.94
CA PRO A 773 29.57 -6.28 10.92
C PRO A 773 28.89 -6.14 9.56
N ILE A 774 29.66 -6.28 8.47
CA ILE A 774 29.17 -6.24 7.09
C ILE A 774 29.35 -7.63 6.45
N ASN A 775 28.24 -8.34 6.24
CA ASN A 775 28.19 -9.66 5.63
C ASN A 775 28.19 -9.60 4.09
N ASN A 776 28.31 -10.77 3.45
CA ASN A 776 28.19 -11.01 2.00
C ASN A 776 29.04 -10.10 1.09
N SER A 777 30.10 -9.48 1.64
CA SER A 777 30.96 -8.53 0.93
C SER A 777 32.27 -9.17 0.50
N ILE A 778 32.72 -8.87 -0.72
CA ILE A 778 34.00 -9.38 -1.24
C ILE A 778 35.16 -8.61 -0.63
N VAL A 779 36.05 -9.33 0.05
CA VAL A 779 37.34 -8.85 0.51
C VAL A 779 38.45 -9.51 -0.32
N TRP A 780 39.29 -8.69 -0.94
CA TRP A 780 40.46 -9.11 -1.71
C TRP A 780 41.72 -9.05 -0.85
N MET A 781 42.58 -10.06 -0.93
CA MET A 781 43.90 -10.07 -0.31
C MET A 781 45.02 -10.23 -1.34
N GLN A 782 46.00 -9.34 -1.26
CA GLN A 782 47.22 -9.33 -2.05
C GLN A 782 48.45 -9.40 -1.14
N LEU A 783 49.32 -10.39 -1.37
CA LEU A 783 50.60 -10.53 -0.67
C LEU A 783 51.77 -10.62 -1.67
N GLY A 784 52.88 -9.94 -1.40
CA GLY A 784 54.10 -10.10 -2.19
C GLY A 784 55.38 -9.58 -1.52
N PHE A 785 56.50 -9.67 -2.23
CA PHE A 785 57.82 -9.23 -1.74
C PHE A 785 58.42 -8.15 -2.62
N MET A 786 59.13 -7.20 -2.02
CA MET A 786 59.83 -6.10 -2.69
C MET A 786 61.22 -5.83 -2.06
N PRO A 787 62.21 -5.33 -2.82
CA PRO A 787 63.52 -4.98 -2.28
C PRO A 787 63.49 -3.70 -1.42
N LYS A 788 64.11 -3.76 -0.25
CA LYS A 788 64.28 -2.65 0.71
C LYS A 788 65.54 -1.83 0.43
N SER A 789 65.69 -0.69 1.12
CA SER A 789 66.85 0.21 1.00
C SER A 789 67.42 0.64 2.35
N GLU A 790 68.64 1.19 2.33
CA GLU A 790 69.31 1.75 3.52
C GLU A 790 68.51 2.89 4.20
N SER A 791 67.63 3.58 3.47
CA SER A 791 66.75 4.65 4.01
C SER A 791 65.47 4.12 4.68
N LYS A 792 65.27 2.79 4.72
CA LYS A 792 64.00 2.11 5.08
C LYS A 792 62.83 2.35 4.13
N PHE A 793 62.99 3.15 3.07
CA PHE A 793 62.00 3.39 2.02
C PHE A 793 62.68 3.44 0.65
N LEU A 794 62.10 2.71 -0.32
CA LEU A 794 62.45 2.56 -1.74
C LEU A 794 63.94 2.41 -2.11
N ASN A 795 64.29 1.28 -2.75
CA ASN A 795 65.62 1.12 -3.34
C ASN A 795 65.69 1.83 -4.70
N ASN A 796 66.03 3.12 -4.67
CA ASN A 796 66.30 3.95 -5.85
C ASN A 796 67.59 3.58 -6.62
N ARG A 797 68.21 2.42 -6.33
CA ARG A 797 69.19 1.74 -7.19
C ARG A 797 68.70 0.39 -7.72
N ALA A 798 67.55 -0.11 -7.25
CA ALA A 798 66.88 -1.18 -7.96
C ALA A 798 66.39 -0.57 -9.27
N ILE A 799 66.94 -1.07 -10.37
CA ILE A 799 66.53 -0.81 -11.74
C ILE A 799 66.39 -2.20 -12.33
N ILE A 800 65.32 -2.46 -13.09
CA ILE A 800 65.32 -3.64 -13.96
C ILE A 800 66.34 -3.32 -15.05
N GLU A 801 67.59 -3.77 -14.88
CA GLU A 801 68.76 -3.33 -15.68
C GLU A 801 68.52 -3.47 -17.20
N GLU A 802 67.62 -4.38 -17.61
CA GLU A 802 67.25 -4.59 -19.02
C GLU A 802 66.18 -3.64 -19.58
N LEU A 803 65.40 -2.95 -18.74
CA LEU A 803 64.35 -2.02 -19.15
C LEU A 803 64.72 -0.54 -18.95
N GLU A 804 65.85 -0.25 -18.29
CA GLU A 804 66.22 1.08 -17.77
C GLU A 804 65.12 1.73 -16.90
N ALA A 805 64.21 0.92 -16.35
CA ALA A 805 63.06 1.34 -15.57
C ALA A 805 63.23 0.96 -14.08
N ASN A 806 62.82 1.87 -13.19
CA ASN A 806 62.71 1.57 -11.77
C ASN A 806 61.62 0.50 -11.58
N PRO A 807 61.85 -0.55 -10.76
CA PRO A 807 60.94 -1.67 -10.66
C PRO A 807 59.60 -1.32 -10.02
N TYR A 808 59.42 -0.21 -9.28
CA TYR A 808 58.06 0.25 -8.94
C TYR A 808 57.89 1.68 -8.41
N TYR A 809 56.64 2.16 -8.52
CA TYR A 809 56.01 3.19 -7.68
C TYR A 809 55.14 2.48 -6.62
N GLU A 810 55.36 2.73 -5.33
CA GLU A 810 54.92 1.90 -4.19
C GLU A 810 53.47 1.33 -4.26
N SER A 811 53.32 0.05 -3.87
CA SER A 811 52.06 -0.71 -3.90
C SER A 811 51.06 -0.43 -2.78
N LEU A 812 51.38 0.45 -1.82
CA LEU A 812 50.57 0.65 -0.60
C LEU A 812 49.96 2.06 -0.47
N GLY A 813 50.55 3.08 -1.10
CA GLY A 813 50.11 4.47 -0.92
C GLY A 813 50.23 4.98 0.52
N THR A 814 50.98 4.28 1.36
CA THR A 814 51.20 4.57 2.78
C THR A 814 52.50 5.36 3.03
N GLU A 815 53.39 5.48 2.04
CA GLU A 815 54.54 6.37 2.14
C GLU A 815 54.11 7.85 2.20
N LEU A 816 54.37 8.49 3.34
CA LEU A 816 54.16 9.92 3.65
C LEU A 816 54.85 10.92 2.69
N ILE A 817 55.63 10.45 1.72
CA ILE A 817 56.58 11.25 0.93
C ILE A 817 56.26 11.25 -0.58
N SER A 818 55.86 10.12 -1.18
CA SER A 818 55.67 10.03 -2.65
C SER A 818 54.23 10.17 -3.12
N SER A 819 53.23 9.69 -2.37
CA SER A 819 51.79 9.78 -2.70
C SER A 819 51.33 9.15 -4.03
N ILE A 820 52.14 8.28 -4.65
CA ILE A 820 51.81 7.59 -5.91
C ILE A 820 51.42 6.14 -5.58
N GLY A 821 50.21 5.74 -5.95
CA GLY A 821 49.71 4.37 -5.78
C GLY A 821 50.06 3.40 -6.92
N PRO A 822 49.81 2.09 -6.74
CA PRO A 822 49.90 1.12 -7.82
C PRO A 822 48.87 1.41 -8.93
N GLY A 823 49.11 1.00 -10.18
CA GLY A 823 48.11 1.05 -11.26
C GLY A 823 47.99 2.36 -12.05
N GLU A 824 47.14 2.34 -13.08
CA GLU A 824 46.82 3.46 -13.98
C GLU A 824 45.31 3.77 -13.95
N GLY A 825 44.92 5.05 -14.03
CA GLY A 825 43.52 5.50 -13.97
C GLY A 825 43.23 6.44 -12.78
N PRO A 826 41.94 6.63 -12.42
CA PRO A 826 41.50 7.30 -11.18
C PRO A 826 41.65 6.35 -9.97
N ASN A 827 40.92 5.21 -10.00
CA ASN A 827 40.85 4.17 -8.96
C ASN A 827 42.16 3.34 -8.83
N LYS A 828 43.33 3.98 -8.88
CA LYS A 828 44.65 3.36 -8.96
C LYS A 828 44.87 2.30 -7.91
N MET A 829 44.67 2.65 -6.64
CA MET A 829 44.80 1.68 -5.54
C MET A 829 44.02 0.43 -5.89
N PHE A 830 42.71 0.52 -6.08
CA PHE A 830 41.85 -0.62 -6.29
C PHE A 830 41.94 -1.28 -7.68
N GLY A 831 43.02 -1.12 -8.45
CA GLY A 831 43.25 -1.74 -9.77
C GLY A 831 43.98 -3.10 -9.77
N LYS A 832 44.11 -3.77 -10.94
CA LYS A 832 44.85 -5.04 -11.09
C LYS A 832 46.28 -4.91 -10.54
N PRO A 833 46.84 -5.96 -9.90
CA PRO A 833 48.26 -5.98 -9.54
C PRO A 833 49.12 -5.74 -10.78
N LEU A 834 50.06 -4.79 -10.73
CA LEU A 834 51.02 -4.63 -11.82
C LEU A 834 52.00 -5.81 -11.83
N THR A 835 52.36 -6.23 -13.04
CA THR A 835 53.15 -7.45 -13.28
C THR A 835 54.33 -7.16 -14.22
N TYR A 836 55.42 -7.91 -14.06
CA TYR A 836 56.71 -7.59 -14.68
C TYR A 836 57.23 -8.75 -15.52
N GLN A 837 57.49 -8.56 -16.80
CA GLN A 837 58.05 -9.64 -17.62
C GLN A 837 59.52 -9.91 -17.23
N THR A 838 59.86 -11.18 -17.00
CA THR A 838 61.25 -11.57 -16.66
C THR A 838 62.10 -11.83 -17.91
N LYS A 839 63.40 -11.55 -17.83
CA LYS A 839 64.35 -11.59 -18.96
C LYS A 839 64.45 -12.93 -19.68
N ASP A 840 64.44 -14.03 -18.93
CA ASP A 840 64.79 -15.37 -19.41
C ASP A 840 63.58 -16.33 -19.54
N THR A 841 62.34 -15.87 -19.33
CA THR A 841 61.13 -16.72 -19.44
C THR A 841 59.98 -16.02 -20.17
N THR A 842 58.97 -16.80 -20.59
CA THR A 842 57.67 -16.26 -21.05
C THR A 842 56.76 -15.86 -19.88
N GLY A 843 57.27 -15.87 -18.64
CA GLY A 843 56.52 -15.62 -17.43
C GLY A 843 56.71 -14.20 -16.89
N TYR A 844 55.65 -13.70 -16.28
CA TYR A 844 55.59 -12.43 -15.57
C TYR A 844 55.83 -12.66 -14.07
N TYR A 845 56.26 -11.65 -13.32
CA TYR A 845 56.23 -11.63 -11.86
C TYR A 845 54.98 -10.87 -11.39
N GLY A 846 54.30 -11.38 -10.37
CA GLY A 846 53.10 -10.80 -9.78
C GLY A 846 53.07 -10.99 -8.25
N PRO A 847 51.95 -10.69 -7.58
CA PRO A 847 51.78 -11.05 -6.18
C PRO A 847 51.85 -12.58 -5.99
N TYR A 848 52.34 -13.02 -4.83
CA TYR A 848 52.41 -14.44 -4.47
C TYR A 848 51.06 -14.98 -4.01
N VAL A 849 50.28 -14.17 -3.27
CA VAL A 849 48.88 -14.46 -2.98
C VAL A 849 48.03 -13.37 -3.62
N TRP A 850 47.04 -13.78 -4.40
CA TRP A 850 45.99 -12.93 -4.96
C TRP A 850 44.70 -13.75 -4.95
N ASP A 851 43.94 -13.56 -3.88
CA ASP A 851 42.73 -14.34 -3.61
C ASP A 851 41.65 -13.42 -3.02
N TYR A 852 40.40 -13.86 -3.02
CA TYR A 852 39.31 -13.15 -2.38
C TYR A 852 38.44 -14.12 -1.57
N ARG A 853 37.78 -13.58 -0.54
CA ARG A 853 36.78 -14.29 0.26
C ARG A 853 35.56 -13.39 0.42
N VAL A 854 34.44 -14.00 0.79
CA VAL A 854 33.19 -13.30 1.10
C VAL A 854 33.04 -13.30 2.62
N THR A 855 32.68 -12.16 3.20
CA THR A 855 32.49 -12.02 4.64
C THR A 855 31.32 -12.84 5.15
N ASP A 856 31.51 -13.48 6.30
CA ASP A 856 30.47 -14.27 6.98
C ASP A 856 29.45 -13.40 7.76
N GLU A 857 28.59 -14.04 8.57
CA GLU A 857 27.59 -13.37 9.41
C GLU A 857 28.19 -12.41 10.46
N PHE A 858 29.48 -12.55 10.79
CA PHE A 858 30.23 -11.68 11.70
C PHE A 858 31.06 -10.64 10.93
N GLY A 859 30.94 -10.57 9.60
CA GLY A 859 31.73 -9.69 8.76
C GLY A 859 33.18 -10.15 8.60
N GLU A 860 33.49 -11.42 8.91
CA GLU A 860 34.85 -11.94 8.98
C GLU A 860 35.24 -12.75 7.73
N VAL A 861 36.52 -12.66 7.36
CA VAL A 861 37.17 -13.48 6.33
C VAL A 861 38.52 -13.97 6.82
N SER A 862 38.79 -15.27 6.68
CA SER A 862 40.12 -15.85 6.91
C SER A 862 40.82 -16.19 5.60
N PHE A 863 42.13 -15.92 5.54
CA PHE A 863 43.02 -16.38 4.48
C PHE A 863 44.21 -17.16 5.05
N ASP A 864 44.31 -18.44 4.68
CA ASP A 864 45.46 -19.28 5.01
C ASP A 864 46.67 -18.94 4.14
N ILE A 865 47.81 -18.60 4.75
CA ILE A 865 49.06 -18.29 4.06
C ILE A 865 50.21 -19.16 4.61
N SER A 866 50.82 -19.92 3.71
CA SER A 866 51.90 -20.88 4.01
C SER A 866 53.24 -20.32 3.50
N PHE A 867 54.18 -19.98 4.39
CA PHE A 867 55.47 -19.37 4.03
C PHE A 867 56.59 -20.39 3.69
N ASP A 868 56.23 -21.65 3.49
CA ASP A 868 57.13 -22.79 3.30
C ASP A 868 57.57 -23.04 1.85
N ASN A 869 56.95 -22.37 0.86
CA ASN A 869 57.43 -22.35 -0.53
C ASN A 869 58.78 -21.63 -0.67
N ASP A 870 59.39 -21.78 -1.84
CA ASP A 870 60.77 -21.34 -2.15
C ASP A 870 60.88 -19.80 -2.37
N TYR A 871 60.14 -18.97 -1.60
CA TYR A 871 59.97 -17.52 -1.78
C TYR A 871 61.30 -16.74 -1.96
N LEU A 872 62.32 -17.07 -1.17
CA LEU A 872 63.67 -16.49 -1.28
C LEU A 872 64.38 -16.93 -2.58
N SER A 873 64.15 -18.16 -3.03
CA SER A 873 64.72 -18.74 -4.26
C SER A 873 64.10 -18.10 -5.50
N ASP A 874 62.77 -17.93 -5.52
CA ASP A 874 62.05 -17.29 -6.61
C ASP A 874 62.33 -15.78 -6.68
N PHE A 875 62.34 -15.08 -5.54
CA PHE A 875 62.78 -13.68 -5.48
C PHE A 875 64.20 -13.48 -6.06
N VAL A 876 65.14 -14.37 -5.71
CA VAL A 876 66.52 -14.34 -6.24
C VAL A 876 66.57 -14.58 -7.75
N LYS A 877 65.71 -15.45 -8.32
CA LYS A 877 65.61 -15.65 -9.78
C LYS A 877 65.13 -14.38 -10.51
N ILE A 878 64.23 -13.62 -9.90
CA ILE A 878 63.60 -12.45 -10.52
C ILE A 878 64.54 -11.23 -10.53
N PHE A 879 65.17 -10.91 -9.39
CA PHE A 879 65.98 -9.69 -9.25
C PHE A 879 67.49 -9.89 -9.48
N ASN A 880 67.93 -11.14 -9.67
CA ASN A 880 69.19 -11.61 -10.28
C ASN A 880 70.54 -11.00 -9.79
N SER A 881 70.56 -10.20 -8.71
CA SER A 881 71.77 -9.55 -8.18
C SER A 881 71.94 -9.74 -6.67
N MET A 882 72.59 -10.84 -6.27
CA MET A 882 73.06 -11.05 -4.88
C MET A 882 74.07 -10.00 -4.38
N SER A 883 74.51 -9.06 -5.22
CA SER A 883 75.48 -8.01 -4.85
C SER A 883 74.90 -6.88 -3.99
N SER A 884 73.57 -6.70 -4.00
CA SER A 884 72.87 -5.60 -3.31
C SER A 884 72.06 -6.04 -2.09
N ILE A 885 71.92 -7.36 -1.85
CA ILE A 885 71.14 -7.96 -0.77
C ILE A 885 72.10 -8.78 0.11
N GLN A 886 72.33 -8.32 1.35
CA GLN A 886 73.25 -8.92 2.31
C GLN A 886 72.53 -9.45 3.57
N SER A 887 71.27 -9.09 3.79
CA SER A 887 70.43 -9.56 4.90
C SER A 887 68.98 -9.82 4.46
N VAL A 888 68.23 -10.56 5.30
CA VAL A 888 66.75 -10.61 5.24
C VAL A 888 66.16 -9.21 5.49
N ASP A 889 66.90 -8.33 6.17
CA ASP A 889 66.54 -6.92 6.35
C ASP A 889 66.40 -6.15 5.02
N ASP A 890 66.96 -6.66 3.92
CA ASP A 890 66.90 -6.01 2.59
C ASP A 890 65.63 -6.38 1.79
N LEU A 891 64.65 -7.03 2.43
CA LEU A 891 63.35 -7.38 1.86
C LEU A 891 62.21 -6.71 2.65
N VAL A 892 61.13 -6.37 1.95
CA VAL A 892 59.82 -5.99 2.52
C VAL A 892 58.78 -6.97 1.99
N MET A 893 58.04 -7.58 2.90
CA MET A 893 56.76 -8.22 2.56
C MET A 893 55.70 -7.11 2.57
N TYR A 894 54.95 -6.96 1.47
CA TYR A 894 53.78 -6.10 1.46
C TYR A 894 52.52 -6.99 1.53
N LEU A 895 51.58 -6.55 2.36
CA LEU A 895 50.25 -7.12 2.48
C LEU A 895 49.27 -5.99 2.24
N ARG A 896 48.25 -6.26 1.43
CA ARG A 896 47.25 -5.29 1.07
C ARG A 896 45.91 -5.99 0.97
N VAL A 897 44.95 -5.50 1.74
CA VAL A 897 43.60 -6.06 1.80
C VAL A 897 42.59 -4.93 1.60
N PHE A 898 41.54 -5.18 0.83
CA PHE A 898 40.53 -4.17 0.52
C PHE A 898 39.18 -4.84 0.21
N SER A 899 38.09 -4.18 0.59
CA SER A 899 36.74 -4.55 0.13
C SER A 899 36.41 -3.73 -1.11
N ALA A 900 35.94 -4.39 -2.18
CA ALA A 900 35.47 -3.71 -3.38
C ALA A 900 34.68 -4.65 -4.31
N ASN A 901 33.57 -4.14 -4.87
CA ASN A 901 32.68 -4.84 -5.79
C ASN A 901 32.95 -4.51 -7.28
N PHE A 902 34.22 -4.38 -7.67
CA PHE A 902 34.58 -4.06 -9.05
C PHE A 902 34.42 -5.26 -10.00
N ASP A 903 34.11 -4.99 -11.28
CA ASP A 903 33.98 -6.01 -12.34
C ASP A 903 35.10 -7.05 -12.26
N ARG A 904 34.71 -8.28 -11.95
CA ARG A 904 35.58 -9.42 -11.71
C ARG A 904 36.47 -9.71 -12.93
N ASN A 905 36.06 -9.36 -14.14
CA ASN A 905 36.88 -9.49 -15.36
C ASN A 905 38.01 -8.43 -15.41
N THR A 906 37.73 -7.24 -14.91
CA THR A 906 38.70 -6.15 -14.65
C THR A 906 39.65 -6.47 -13.48
N PHE A 907 39.50 -7.60 -12.76
CA PHE A 907 40.45 -8.05 -11.72
C PHE A 907 41.08 -9.42 -11.93
N LYS A 908 40.40 -10.33 -12.64
CA LYS A 908 40.86 -11.69 -12.90
C LYS A 908 42.06 -11.70 -13.85
N PHE A 909 43.07 -12.51 -13.54
CA PHE A 909 44.10 -12.90 -14.49
C PHE A 909 43.57 -14.05 -15.36
N GLU A 910 43.53 -13.88 -16.69
CA GLU A 910 43.03 -14.92 -17.61
C GLU A 910 43.87 -16.20 -17.60
N ASN A 911 45.14 -16.13 -17.16
CA ASN A 911 46.05 -17.27 -17.16
C ASN A 911 47.05 -17.19 -15.98
N PRO A 912 46.66 -17.61 -14.76
CA PRO A 912 47.50 -17.52 -13.56
C PRO A 912 48.84 -18.27 -13.67
N GLU A 913 48.89 -19.36 -14.44
CA GLU A 913 50.12 -20.15 -14.64
C GLU A 913 51.24 -19.37 -15.39
N GLN A 914 50.94 -18.19 -15.93
CA GLN A 914 51.94 -17.31 -16.54
C GLN A 914 52.73 -16.47 -15.52
N TYR A 915 52.33 -16.44 -14.24
CA TYR A 915 53.01 -15.62 -13.23
C TYR A 915 53.87 -16.48 -12.31
N ILE A 916 55.14 -16.10 -12.17
CA ILE A 916 56.10 -16.67 -11.23
C ILE A 916 55.66 -16.28 -9.82
N GLY A 917 55.17 -17.25 -9.05
CA GLY A 917 54.80 -17.08 -7.65
C GLY A 917 53.29 -17.13 -7.36
N SER A 918 52.40 -16.91 -8.34
CA SER A 918 50.96 -17.10 -8.11
C SER A 918 50.57 -18.55 -8.39
N LYS A 919 50.16 -19.28 -7.35
CA LYS A 919 49.57 -20.61 -7.44
C LYS A 919 48.45 -20.76 -6.43
#